data_AF-A0A2T0U0S5-F1
#
_entry.id   AF-A0A2T0U0S5-F1
#
_cell.length_a   1.000
_cell.length_b   1.000
_cell.length_c   1.000
_cell.angle_alpha   90.00
_cell.angle_beta   90.00
_cell.angle_gamma   90.00
#
_symmetry.space_group_name_H-M   'P 1'
#
loop_
_entity.id
_entity.type
_entity.pdbx_description
1 polymer ?
#
loop_
_entity_poly.entity_id
_entity_poly.type
_entity_poly.pdbx_seq_one_letter_code
_entity_poly.pdbx_strand_id
1 'polypeptide(L)'
;MADIKGSQIPVSENTQPGDMLMGIRNTAGGKTNFNLSVNALLAATNGAFMGLAEDNTNPGIPASARYYQGKAGTTYQYFKNNLGASIEVPSKIGDQYVVDVRLIWGGNSWVGTWGLVDRPHLEEYARKNTVESLKTVTNDIAVLGKNHADKSKIVSGSYFSFGNGSTTGGGIVSDPNYRRLIIKVDPNTEYTLTGISTTFVGNEYNGDADPLNESTFNNTTRTKAILDNTGTKTSATFTTSATTQYIGINVSDTNNSGLDNTVMLRLSNTSSAYEPYTGYKVDASKVQGDIPGVVKSTQFDPVKLKTDNVINESKNKADKSKIIAGSYYRNSDGIVVSGQVSYRRLPLFYLPPGQWTLSGASSNFLGGLYSDGAGTNRILKFNEVDGDVKFTKSTFTVPAGGGYAGVNVEWSGNNDNPATGNYDNTVMVAPGTDEAYEPYGFTIPASKLAGKADAYIFPKMFYSFNPTGGQTNTGVFSFYCQYPGSESYYIRFDVHHIINPSIKADLWRIASSRECVYSRTSNSMSETGRSMLHTSENEYVTKFQGASDNAGGYHGDEINPNVTFLINNVPVSISSAISLTPCEEGAYIAKSDIIKTDETTNIVMFNHLKKTTFFGCGYTCYNKLTVPLSVTNPFYVSEIYAGLFCVGIPPADYVYSESSNFIKLNHTGTDNLISETGNKEVNYYNQANKLAAFATSDLLRVVAGGSDRTDILNQQLLLTVWDRDTDAKYYRRQIGSTIATIPFSSGNRIEAESRIAFYKI
;
A
#
# COMPACT_ATOMS: atom_id res chain seq x y z
N MET A 1 55.12 -48.77 11.03
CA MET A 1 55.09 -49.21 12.43
C MET A 1 55.95 -48.26 13.25
N ALA A 2 55.29 -47.55 14.17
CA ALA A 2 55.74 -46.88 15.40
C ALA A 2 56.89 -45.84 15.41
N ASP A 3 56.51 -44.71 16.02
CA ASP A 3 57.24 -43.72 16.82
C ASP A 3 58.20 -42.70 16.20
N ILE A 4 57.69 -41.46 16.12
CA ILE A 4 58.47 -40.21 16.02
C ILE A 4 58.22 -39.39 17.29
N LYS A 5 59.29 -39.15 18.06
CA LYS A 5 59.38 -38.19 19.16
C LYS A 5 60.48 -37.15 18.87
N GLY A 6 60.21 -35.89 19.25
CA GLY A 6 61.13 -34.75 19.26
C GLY A 6 60.92 -33.82 18.05
N SER A 7 60.78 -32.50 18.16
CA SER A 7 61.27 -31.54 19.16
C SER A 7 60.44 -30.25 19.18
N GLN A 8 60.37 -29.60 20.35
CA GLN A 8 59.60 -28.40 20.70
C GLN A 8 60.18 -27.10 20.11
N ILE A 9 59.30 -26.13 19.82
CA ILE A 9 59.62 -24.71 19.59
C ILE A 9 59.04 -23.90 20.78
N PRO A 10 59.79 -22.96 21.39
CA PRO A 10 59.39 -22.31 22.63
C PRO A 10 58.44 -21.13 22.40
N VAL A 11 57.42 -21.02 23.24
CA VAL A 11 56.56 -19.83 23.39
C VAL A 11 57.19 -18.98 24.50
N SER A 12 57.58 -17.75 24.17
CA SER A 12 58.15 -16.81 25.15
C SER A 12 57.05 -16.18 26.01
N GLU A 13 57.16 -16.41 27.31
CA GLU A 13 56.46 -15.71 28.39
C GLU A 13 56.91 -14.24 28.45
N ASN A 14 55.96 -13.31 28.48
CA ASN A 14 56.19 -11.94 28.93
C ASN A 14 54.88 -11.32 29.44
N THR A 15 54.48 -11.69 30.66
CA THR A 15 53.69 -10.83 31.53
C THR A 15 54.10 -11.12 32.97
N GLN A 16 54.78 -10.14 33.58
CA GLN A 16 55.11 -10.17 35.00
C GLN A 16 53.87 -9.91 35.87
N PRO A 17 53.86 -10.39 37.13
CA PRO A 17 52.79 -10.20 38.08
C PRO A 17 52.87 -8.79 38.69
N GLY A 18 51.90 -7.94 38.39
CA GLY A 18 51.94 -6.57 38.87
C GLY A 18 50.85 -5.63 38.38
N ASP A 19 49.62 -6.08 38.13
CA ASP A 19 48.47 -5.18 38.02
C ASP A 19 47.48 -5.46 39.16
N MET A 20 47.74 -4.77 40.26
CA MET A 20 46.80 -4.61 41.36
C MET A 20 45.57 -3.84 40.85
N LEU A 21 44.42 -4.50 40.82
CA LEU A 21 43.13 -3.82 40.79
C LEU A 21 43.01 -2.99 42.08
N MET A 22 43.22 -1.68 41.96
CA MET A 22 42.97 -0.74 43.05
C MET A 22 41.51 -0.81 43.46
N GLY A 23 41.28 -1.20 44.71
CA GLY A 23 40.01 -1.01 45.38
C GLY A 23 39.70 0.48 45.54
N ILE A 24 38.45 0.86 45.29
CA ILE A 24 37.90 2.12 45.77
C ILE A 24 37.21 1.85 47.11
N ARG A 25 37.60 2.67 48.08
CA ARG A 25 37.13 2.72 49.45
C ARG A 25 35.62 2.92 49.55
N ASN A 26 35.07 2.19 50.51
CA ASN A 26 33.83 2.45 51.19
C ASN A 26 33.91 3.78 51.96
N THR A 27 33.07 4.75 51.61
CA THR A 27 32.65 5.83 52.52
C THR A 27 31.15 5.75 52.69
N ALA A 28 30.74 5.75 53.95
CA ALA A 28 29.43 5.40 54.46
C ALA A 28 28.27 6.16 53.80
N GLY A 29 27.20 5.42 53.50
CA GLY A 29 25.84 5.95 53.37
C GLY A 29 25.33 6.09 51.95
N GLY A 30 24.67 5.05 51.41
CA GLY A 30 23.79 5.18 50.25
C GLY A 30 23.86 3.97 49.32
N LYS A 31 22.73 3.26 49.18
CA LYS A 31 22.51 2.05 48.38
C LYS A 31 23.22 2.06 47.02
N THR A 32 24.11 1.09 46.79
CA THR A 32 24.59 0.72 45.46
C THR A 32 24.05 -0.67 45.09
N ASN A 33 23.21 -0.72 44.05
CA ASN A 33 22.80 -1.98 43.43
C ASN A 33 23.99 -2.54 42.65
N PHE A 34 24.51 -3.68 43.10
CA PHE A 34 25.49 -4.48 42.38
C PHE A 34 24.80 -5.09 41.15
N ASN A 35 25.00 -4.50 39.98
CA ASN A 35 24.60 -5.06 38.69
C ASN A 35 25.81 -5.02 37.73
N LEU A 36 26.88 -5.71 38.14
CA LEU A 36 28.05 -5.93 37.30
C LEU A 36 27.76 -7.06 36.30
N SER A 37 27.16 -6.62 35.18
CA SER A 37 27.39 -7.06 33.80
C SER A 37 27.33 -8.55 33.45
N VAL A 38 26.13 -9.12 33.49
CA VAL A 38 25.71 -10.12 32.48
C VAL A 38 25.53 -9.46 31.10
N ASN A 39 25.24 -8.15 31.06
CA ASN A 39 25.05 -7.37 29.82
C ASN A 39 26.32 -7.17 28.99
N ALA A 40 27.52 -7.17 29.58
CA ALA A 40 28.76 -7.02 28.82
C ALA A 40 29.19 -8.30 28.10
N LEU A 41 28.79 -9.48 28.62
CA LEU A 41 29.02 -10.75 27.93
C LEU A 41 27.99 -11.02 26.83
N LEU A 42 26.75 -10.53 27.00
CA LEU A 42 25.66 -10.69 26.03
C LEU A 42 25.82 -9.80 24.79
N ALA A 43 26.43 -8.62 24.90
CA ALA A 43 26.62 -7.72 23.77
C ALA A 43 27.57 -8.29 22.68
N ALA A 44 28.47 -9.22 23.04
CA ALA A 44 29.44 -9.82 22.12
C ALA A 44 28.94 -11.10 21.41
N THR A 45 27.77 -11.64 21.78
CA THR A 45 27.27 -12.91 21.24
C THR A 45 25.74 -12.91 21.08
N ASN A 46 25.20 -11.95 20.33
CA ASN A 46 23.75 -11.90 20.03
C ASN A 46 23.19 -13.16 19.34
N GLY A 47 24.03 -14.16 19.01
CA GLY A 47 23.60 -15.37 18.33
C GLY A 47 23.07 -15.07 16.93
N ALA A 48 22.77 -16.12 16.17
CA ALA A 48 22.13 -15.93 14.87
C ALA A 48 20.62 -15.69 15.04
N PHE A 49 20.09 -14.72 14.28
CA PHE A 49 18.66 -14.40 14.23
C PHE A 49 17.86 -15.56 13.65
N MET A 50 16.78 -15.97 14.32
CA MET A 50 15.93 -17.10 13.92
C MET A 50 14.55 -16.70 13.39
N GLY A 51 14.12 -15.45 13.61
CA GLY A 51 12.82 -14.94 13.15
C GLY A 51 12.03 -14.20 14.23
N LEU A 52 10.79 -13.89 13.91
CA LEU A 52 9.82 -13.30 14.85
C LEU A 52 9.20 -14.41 15.72
N ALA A 53 9.01 -14.15 17.01
CA ALA A 53 8.31 -15.05 17.93
C ALA A 53 6.86 -14.60 18.14
N GLU A 54 5.93 -15.53 17.98
CA GLU A 54 4.55 -15.46 18.45
C GLU A 54 4.44 -16.09 19.86
N ASP A 55 3.31 -15.86 20.54
CA ASP A 55 3.06 -16.36 21.90
C ASP A 55 3.17 -17.89 22.04
N ASN A 56 2.89 -18.62 20.95
CA ASN A 56 2.95 -20.07 20.83
C ASN A 56 4.15 -20.58 20.01
N THR A 57 5.11 -19.72 19.63
CA THR A 57 6.29 -20.17 18.89
C THR A 57 7.11 -21.13 19.75
N ASN A 58 7.34 -22.34 19.26
CA ASN A 58 8.19 -23.34 19.90
C ASN A 58 9.60 -23.28 19.32
N PRO A 59 10.60 -22.74 20.05
CA PRO A 59 11.91 -22.51 19.48
C PRO A 59 12.83 -23.75 19.54
N GLY A 60 12.35 -24.86 20.12
CA GLY A 60 13.16 -26.03 20.42
C GLY A 60 14.33 -25.71 21.37
N ILE A 61 15.36 -26.56 21.32
CA ILE A 61 16.63 -26.39 22.05
C ILE A 61 17.74 -26.13 21.02
N PRO A 62 18.14 -24.88 20.79
CA PRO A 62 19.20 -24.57 19.83
C PRO A 62 20.55 -25.13 20.28
N ALA A 63 21.33 -25.66 19.33
CA ALA A 63 22.69 -26.16 19.58
C ALA A 63 23.74 -25.04 19.81
N SER A 64 23.39 -23.78 19.52
CA SER A 64 24.25 -22.60 19.65
C SER A 64 23.44 -21.40 20.11
N ALA A 65 24.10 -20.30 20.51
CA ALA A 65 23.40 -19.05 20.80
C ALA A 65 22.57 -18.59 19.59
N ARG A 66 21.28 -18.33 19.83
CA ARG A 66 20.28 -17.89 18.83
C ARG A 66 19.33 -16.91 19.49
N TYR A 67 18.67 -16.07 18.70
CA TYR A 67 17.60 -15.23 19.22
C TYR A 67 16.40 -15.12 18.28
N TYR A 68 15.22 -14.88 18.88
CA TYR A 68 14.01 -14.47 18.19
C TYR A 68 13.65 -13.03 18.59
N GLN A 69 13.05 -12.29 17.67
CA GLN A 69 12.47 -10.98 18.00
C GLN A 69 11.06 -11.17 18.57
N GLY A 70 10.83 -10.64 19.77
CA GLY A 70 9.52 -10.65 20.40
C GLY A 70 8.77 -9.32 20.28
N LYS A 71 7.52 -9.36 20.73
CA LYS A 71 6.62 -8.25 21.02
C LYS A 71 6.47 -8.03 22.54
N ALA A 72 6.33 -6.76 22.93
CA ALA A 72 5.99 -6.36 24.29
C ALA A 72 4.56 -6.77 24.67
N GLY A 73 4.28 -6.95 25.96
CA GLY A 73 2.97 -7.36 26.46
C GLY A 73 2.56 -8.79 26.07
N THR A 74 3.52 -9.68 25.85
CA THR A 74 3.29 -11.05 25.37
C THR A 74 3.96 -12.06 26.29
N THR A 75 3.27 -13.18 26.52
CA THR A 75 3.80 -14.34 27.27
C THR A 75 4.14 -15.45 26.30
N TYR A 76 5.42 -15.80 26.22
CA TYR A 76 5.94 -16.79 25.28
C TYR A 76 5.95 -18.18 25.91
N GLN A 77 4.97 -19.00 25.57
CA GLN A 77 4.68 -20.25 26.29
C GLN A 77 5.82 -21.28 26.22
N TYR A 78 6.56 -21.34 25.12
CA TYR A 78 7.62 -22.34 24.91
C TYR A 78 9.03 -21.78 25.10
N PHE A 79 9.17 -20.47 25.31
CA PHE A 79 10.45 -19.88 25.68
C PHE A 79 10.59 -19.99 27.20
N LYS A 80 11.30 -21.03 27.63
CA LYS A 80 11.46 -21.35 29.05
C LYS A 80 12.72 -20.74 29.62
N ASN A 81 12.57 -20.01 30.73
CA ASN A 81 13.70 -19.55 31.53
C ASN A 81 14.36 -20.72 32.28
N ASN A 82 15.41 -20.44 33.05
CA ASN A 82 16.14 -21.46 33.83
C ASN A 82 15.31 -22.18 34.89
N LEU A 83 14.12 -21.69 35.22
CA LEU A 83 13.17 -22.31 36.14
C LEU A 83 12.08 -23.13 35.41
N GLY A 84 12.14 -23.22 34.07
CA GLY A 84 11.11 -23.87 33.26
C GLY A 84 9.83 -23.04 33.08
N ALA A 85 9.81 -21.79 33.58
CA ALA A 85 8.67 -20.89 33.44
C ALA A 85 8.70 -20.17 32.08
N SER A 86 7.52 -19.88 31.54
CA SER A 86 7.37 -19.08 30.32
C SER A 86 7.94 -17.67 30.52
N ILE A 87 8.51 -17.08 29.47
CA ILE A 87 8.99 -15.69 29.52
C ILE A 87 7.81 -14.76 29.27
N GLU A 88 7.49 -13.93 30.26
CA GLU A 88 6.52 -12.83 30.14
C GLU A 88 7.27 -11.53 29.89
N VAL A 89 6.92 -10.86 28.79
CA VAL A 89 7.48 -9.56 28.44
C VAL A 89 6.42 -8.51 28.72
N PRO A 90 6.62 -7.59 29.68
CA PRO A 90 5.62 -6.58 29.98
C PRO A 90 5.47 -5.59 28.82
N SER A 91 4.32 -4.91 28.73
CA SER A 91 4.14 -3.81 27.77
C SER A 91 4.81 -2.52 28.24
N LYS A 92 5.01 -2.37 29.56
CA LYS A 92 5.62 -1.22 30.23
C LYS A 92 6.38 -1.63 31.48
N ILE A 93 7.38 -0.84 31.87
CA ILE A 93 8.02 -0.90 33.17
C ILE A 93 8.02 0.52 33.75
N GLY A 94 7.23 0.74 34.80
CA GLY A 94 6.90 2.09 35.26
C GLY A 94 6.11 2.84 34.17
N ASP A 95 6.53 4.09 33.90
CA ASP A 95 5.94 4.92 32.84
C ASP A 95 6.55 4.68 31.46
N GLN A 96 7.61 3.88 31.37
CA GLN A 96 8.34 3.59 30.13
C GLN A 96 7.75 2.38 29.40
N TYR A 97 7.72 2.44 28.07
CA TYR A 97 7.27 1.37 27.19
C TYR A 97 8.42 0.45 26.82
N VAL A 98 8.11 -0.84 26.72
CA VAL A 98 9.05 -1.88 26.34
C VAL A 98 9.19 -1.95 24.81
N VAL A 99 10.42 -1.88 24.30
CA VAL A 99 10.79 -1.95 22.87
C VAL A 99 11.97 -2.89 22.63
N ASP A 100 12.26 -3.25 21.38
CA ASP A 100 13.35 -4.16 20.99
C ASP A 100 13.44 -5.44 21.83
N VAL A 101 12.31 -6.15 21.96
CA VAL A 101 12.23 -7.39 22.73
C VAL A 101 12.98 -8.50 21.98
N ARG A 102 13.92 -9.16 22.65
CA ARG A 102 14.65 -10.32 22.15
C ARG A 102 14.56 -11.48 23.12
N LEU A 103 14.33 -12.67 22.58
CA LEU A 103 14.33 -13.93 23.31
C LEU A 103 15.61 -14.67 22.91
N ILE A 104 16.62 -14.69 23.80
CA ILE A 104 17.98 -15.15 23.52
C ILE A 104 18.22 -16.50 24.20
N TRP A 105 18.75 -17.47 23.46
CA TRP A 105 19.17 -18.76 24.01
C TRP A 105 20.56 -18.65 24.66
N GLY A 106 20.60 -18.76 25.98
CA GLY A 106 21.83 -18.72 26.79
C GLY A 106 22.53 -20.06 26.98
N GLY A 107 22.25 -21.05 26.12
CA GLY A 107 22.85 -22.40 26.19
C GLY A 107 22.05 -23.42 27.01
N ASN A 108 21.45 -23.00 28.13
CA ASN A 108 20.62 -23.87 28.99
C ASN A 108 19.17 -23.41 29.13
N SER A 109 18.89 -22.14 28.84
CA SER A 109 17.55 -21.55 28.95
C SER A 109 17.42 -20.33 28.04
N TRP A 110 16.17 -19.94 27.78
CA TRP A 110 15.86 -18.67 27.12
C TRP A 110 15.89 -17.51 28.12
N VAL A 111 16.30 -16.33 27.65
CA VAL A 111 16.30 -15.08 28.41
C VAL A 111 15.63 -14.00 27.56
N GLY A 112 14.67 -13.28 28.15
CA GLY A 112 14.05 -12.12 27.53
C GLY A 112 14.84 -10.86 27.85
N THR A 113 15.24 -10.10 26.83
CA THR A 113 15.86 -8.77 26.97
C THR A 113 15.06 -7.75 26.19
N TRP A 114 15.02 -6.50 26.65
CA TRP A 114 14.30 -5.42 25.96
C TRP A 114 14.85 -4.05 26.33
N GLY A 115 14.60 -3.06 25.48
CA GLY A 115 14.81 -1.64 25.75
C GLY A 115 13.57 -0.98 26.39
N LEU A 116 13.78 0.19 26.99
CA LEU A 116 12.72 1.03 27.57
C LEU A 116 12.75 2.43 26.94
N VAL A 117 11.57 2.99 26.64
CA VAL A 117 11.41 4.36 26.10
C VAL A 117 10.25 5.08 26.79
N ASP A 118 10.38 6.38 27.10
CA ASP A 118 9.36 7.12 27.87
C ASP A 118 8.00 7.24 27.14
N ARG A 119 8.03 7.27 25.80
CA ARG A 119 6.86 7.09 24.92
C ARG A 119 7.35 6.45 23.62
N PRO A 120 6.69 5.41 23.07
CA PRO A 120 7.00 4.96 21.73
C PRO A 120 6.59 6.11 20.84
N HIS A 121 7.58 6.81 20.29
CA HIS A 121 7.34 7.69 19.16
C HIS A 121 6.65 6.80 18.11
N LEU A 122 5.38 7.05 17.82
CA LEU A 122 4.61 6.31 16.82
C LEU A 122 5.35 6.30 15.47
N GLU A 123 6.14 7.34 15.20
CA GLU A 123 7.07 7.45 14.07
C GLU A 123 8.25 6.48 14.15
N GLU A 124 8.81 6.21 15.33
CA GLU A 124 9.92 5.28 15.52
C GLU A 124 9.44 3.81 15.51
N TYR A 125 8.23 3.56 16.02
CA TYR A 125 7.53 2.27 15.88
C TYR A 125 7.17 1.99 14.41
N ALA A 126 6.72 3.00 13.65
CA ALA A 126 6.49 2.89 12.21
C ALA A 126 7.80 2.73 11.41
N ARG A 127 8.93 3.24 11.93
CA ARG A 127 10.27 3.10 11.32
C ARG A 127 10.94 1.74 11.55
N LYS A 128 10.83 1.19 12.77
CA LYS A 128 11.58 -0.01 13.20
C LYS A 128 10.80 -1.31 13.01
N ASN A 129 9.47 -1.27 12.88
CA ASN A 129 8.75 -2.42 12.35
C ASN A 129 9.04 -2.49 10.85
N THR A 130 9.91 -3.42 10.49
CA THR A 130 10.30 -3.68 9.11
C THR A 130 9.06 -3.80 8.23
N VAL A 131 9.23 -3.38 6.96
CA VAL A 131 8.33 -3.69 5.85
C VAL A 131 7.93 -5.18 5.82
N GLU A 132 8.62 -6.08 6.52
CA GLU A 132 8.23 -7.47 6.78
C GLU A 132 6.89 -7.66 7.53
N SER A 133 6.54 -6.83 8.53
CA SER A 133 5.24 -6.96 9.21
C SER A 133 4.09 -6.39 8.36
N LEU A 134 4.42 -5.46 7.46
CA LEU A 134 3.55 -5.06 6.35
C LEU A 134 3.53 -6.13 5.24
N LYS A 135 4.60 -6.92 5.03
CA LYS A 135 4.60 -8.07 4.12
C LYS A 135 3.73 -9.21 4.62
N THR A 136 3.41 -9.35 5.91
CA THR A 136 2.36 -10.32 6.32
C THR A 136 0.99 -9.89 5.81
N VAL A 137 0.68 -8.59 5.85
CA VAL A 137 -0.53 -8.05 5.22
C VAL A 137 -0.42 -8.13 3.69
N THR A 138 0.74 -7.87 3.09
CA THR A 138 0.97 -8.05 1.65
C THR A 138 1.05 -9.52 1.25
N ASN A 139 1.35 -10.47 2.13
CA ASN A 139 1.33 -11.91 1.86
C ASN A 139 -0.08 -12.45 2.02
N ASP A 140 -0.87 -11.94 2.97
CA ASP A 140 -2.30 -12.22 3.05
C ASP A 140 -3.04 -11.59 1.85
N ILE A 141 -2.64 -10.39 1.42
CA ILE A 141 -3.15 -9.73 0.20
C ILE A 141 -2.56 -10.34 -1.08
N ALA A 142 -1.30 -10.82 -1.09
CA ALA A 142 -0.70 -11.53 -2.22
C ALA A 142 -1.18 -12.98 -2.30
N VAL A 143 -1.75 -13.54 -1.23
CA VAL A 143 -2.50 -14.79 -1.25
C VAL A 143 -3.91 -14.54 -1.77
N LEU A 144 -4.57 -13.42 -1.39
CA LEU A 144 -5.80 -12.96 -2.06
C LEU A 144 -5.60 -12.65 -3.55
N GLY A 145 -4.38 -12.25 -3.94
CA GLY A 145 -3.98 -12.03 -5.33
C GLY A 145 -3.54 -13.28 -6.10
N LYS A 146 -3.26 -14.42 -5.43
CA LYS A 146 -2.72 -15.62 -6.10
C LYS A 146 -3.78 -16.58 -6.64
N ASN A 147 -5.06 -16.19 -6.64
CA ASN A 147 -6.05 -16.91 -7.43
C ASN A 147 -5.95 -16.49 -8.91
N HIS A 148 -4.85 -16.92 -9.54
CA HIS A 148 -4.61 -16.78 -10.97
C HIS A 148 -4.82 -18.14 -11.63
N ALA A 149 -6.09 -18.51 -11.88
CA ALA A 149 -6.34 -18.97 -13.23
C ALA A 149 -5.88 -17.82 -14.13
N ASP A 150 -4.83 -18.04 -14.93
CA ASP A 150 -4.32 -17.02 -15.87
C ASP A 150 -5.53 -16.37 -16.56
N LYS A 151 -5.81 -15.10 -16.22
CA LYS A 151 -7.05 -14.44 -16.63
C LYS A 151 -7.13 -14.33 -18.15
N SER A 152 -5.99 -14.41 -18.85
CA SER A 152 -5.93 -14.46 -20.32
C SER A 152 -6.44 -15.78 -20.90
N LYS A 153 -6.48 -16.86 -20.10
CA LYS A 153 -6.99 -18.18 -20.48
C LYS A 153 -8.43 -18.44 -20.04
N ILE A 154 -9.02 -17.55 -19.23
CA ILE A 154 -10.44 -17.61 -18.91
C ILE A 154 -11.22 -17.14 -20.12
N VAL A 155 -12.21 -17.93 -20.55
CA VAL A 155 -13.08 -17.53 -21.66
C VAL A 155 -13.97 -16.36 -21.19
N SER A 156 -13.85 -15.20 -21.84
CA SER A 156 -14.64 -14.01 -21.50
C SER A 156 -16.14 -14.34 -21.57
N GLY A 157 -16.88 -14.09 -20.48
CA GLY A 157 -18.31 -14.43 -20.37
C GLY A 157 -18.62 -15.80 -19.75
N SER A 158 -17.61 -16.65 -19.48
CA SER A 158 -17.85 -17.99 -18.91
C SER A 158 -18.09 -18.01 -17.39
N TYR A 159 -18.17 -16.85 -16.73
CA TYR A 159 -18.49 -16.76 -15.30
C TYR A 159 -20.00 -16.56 -15.14
N PHE A 160 -20.74 -17.66 -15.05
CA PHE A 160 -22.18 -17.63 -14.88
C PHE A 160 -22.52 -17.71 -13.38
N SER A 161 -23.08 -16.62 -12.86
CA SER A 161 -23.94 -16.66 -11.68
C SER A 161 -25.31 -17.07 -12.17
N PHE A 162 -25.78 -18.26 -11.78
CA PHE A 162 -27.18 -18.63 -11.99
C PHE A 162 -28.03 -17.75 -11.07
N GLY A 163 -28.44 -16.59 -11.57
CA GLY A 163 -29.50 -15.81 -10.93
C GLY A 163 -30.76 -16.67 -10.87
N ASN A 164 -31.50 -16.59 -9.76
CA ASN A 164 -32.79 -17.27 -9.54
C ASN A 164 -33.79 -16.96 -10.67
N GLY A 165 -33.68 -17.72 -11.76
CA GLY A 165 -34.54 -17.66 -12.92
C GLY A 165 -35.21 -19.01 -13.09
N SER A 166 -36.48 -19.07 -12.71
CA SER A 166 -37.37 -20.19 -12.98
C SER A 166 -37.28 -20.59 -14.45
N THR A 167 -36.87 -21.83 -14.73
CA THR A 167 -37.05 -22.47 -16.03
C THR A 167 -37.99 -23.66 -15.86
N THR A 168 -39.22 -23.46 -16.33
CA THR A 168 -40.15 -24.55 -16.59
C THR A 168 -39.81 -25.12 -17.96
N GLY A 169 -39.23 -26.32 -17.99
CA GLY A 169 -39.22 -27.15 -19.19
C GLY A 169 -37.86 -27.77 -19.54
N GLY A 170 -37.72 -29.06 -19.23
CA GLY A 170 -37.00 -29.99 -20.10
C GLY A 170 -35.50 -30.14 -19.87
N GLY A 171 -35.13 -30.79 -18.76
CA GLY A 171 -34.01 -31.72 -18.70
C GLY A 171 -32.60 -31.15 -18.85
N ILE A 172 -32.01 -30.72 -17.73
CA ILE A 172 -30.62 -30.93 -17.28
C ILE A 172 -30.57 -30.46 -15.82
N VAL A 173 -29.80 -31.18 -14.99
CA VAL A 173 -29.63 -31.08 -13.53
C VAL A 173 -29.97 -29.70 -12.92
N SER A 174 -31.10 -29.66 -12.21
CA SER A 174 -31.71 -28.49 -11.57
C SER A 174 -31.08 -28.14 -10.21
N ASP A 175 -29.77 -28.02 -10.14
CA ASP A 175 -29.12 -27.50 -8.93
C ASP A 175 -28.55 -26.11 -9.23
N PRO A 176 -29.24 -25.02 -8.83
CA PRO A 176 -28.80 -23.64 -9.08
C PRO A 176 -27.48 -23.28 -8.38
N ASN A 177 -26.90 -24.21 -7.60
CA ASN A 177 -25.71 -23.98 -6.79
C ASN A 177 -24.38 -24.33 -7.47
N TYR A 178 -24.34 -24.65 -8.76
CA TYR A 178 -23.09 -24.92 -9.45
C TYR A 178 -22.60 -23.71 -10.23
N ARG A 179 -21.49 -23.11 -9.80
CA ARG A 179 -20.77 -22.14 -10.64
C ARG A 179 -19.82 -22.90 -11.55
N ARG A 180 -19.87 -22.57 -12.86
CA ARG A 180 -18.96 -23.12 -13.88
C ARG A 180 -17.89 -22.09 -14.20
N LEU A 181 -16.64 -22.52 -14.16
CA LEU A 181 -15.51 -21.78 -14.73
C LEU A 181 -14.95 -22.59 -15.91
N ILE A 182 -14.82 -21.97 -17.08
CA ILE A 182 -14.23 -22.59 -18.27
C ILE A 182 -12.83 -21.99 -18.50
N ILE A 183 -11.81 -22.85 -18.53
CA ILE A 183 -10.40 -22.46 -18.69
C ILE A 183 -9.86 -23.09 -19.96
N LYS A 184 -9.23 -22.30 -20.83
CA LYS A 184 -8.51 -22.81 -22.01
C LYS A 184 -7.23 -23.53 -21.58
N VAL A 185 -7.00 -24.71 -22.12
CA VAL A 185 -5.82 -25.55 -21.85
C VAL A 185 -5.20 -26.07 -23.14
N ASP A 186 -3.96 -26.49 -23.05
CA ASP A 186 -3.21 -27.08 -24.14
C ASP A 186 -3.48 -28.59 -24.18
N PRO A 187 -3.68 -29.22 -25.38
CA PRO A 187 -3.82 -30.66 -25.50
C PRO A 187 -2.58 -31.42 -25.04
N ASN A 188 -2.73 -32.68 -24.61
CA ASN A 188 -1.63 -33.56 -24.16
C ASN A 188 -0.70 -32.93 -23.10
N THR A 189 -1.24 -32.05 -22.26
CA THR A 189 -0.48 -31.27 -21.29
C THR A 189 -0.91 -31.64 -19.88
N GLU A 190 0.07 -31.81 -19.00
CA GLU A 190 -0.16 -32.18 -17.60
C GLU A 190 -0.42 -30.92 -16.74
N TYR A 191 -1.55 -30.93 -16.05
CA TYR A 191 -1.95 -29.88 -15.13
C TYR A 191 -2.21 -30.42 -13.73
N THR A 192 -1.92 -29.61 -12.73
CA THR A 192 -2.24 -29.86 -11.32
C THR A 192 -3.27 -28.83 -10.85
N LEU A 193 -4.39 -29.33 -10.33
CA LEU A 193 -5.43 -28.57 -9.67
C LEU A 193 -5.22 -28.64 -8.15
N THR A 194 -5.21 -27.51 -7.44
CA THR A 194 -5.01 -27.43 -5.98
C THR A 194 -6.12 -26.64 -5.30
N GLY A 195 -6.32 -26.86 -4.00
CA GLY A 195 -7.26 -26.10 -3.15
C GLY A 195 -8.73 -26.45 -3.37
N ILE A 196 -8.98 -27.69 -3.79
CA ILE A 196 -10.32 -28.25 -3.93
C ILE A 196 -10.84 -28.60 -2.52
N SER A 197 -12.00 -28.07 -2.12
CA SER A 197 -12.54 -28.26 -0.76
C SER A 197 -13.82 -29.09 -0.69
N THR A 198 -14.43 -29.42 -1.84
CA THR A 198 -15.73 -30.10 -1.94
C THR A 198 -15.74 -31.16 -3.04
N THR A 199 -16.85 -31.90 -3.16
CA THR A 199 -17.18 -32.78 -4.29
C THR A 199 -17.06 -32.01 -5.60
N PHE A 200 -15.95 -32.23 -6.29
CA PHE A 200 -15.55 -31.49 -7.46
C PHE A 200 -15.72 -32.33 -8.72
N VAL A 201 -16.36 -31.76 -9.74
CA VAL A 201 -16.45 -32.37 -11.07
C VAL A 201 -15.76 -31.46 -12.09
N GLY A 202 -14.54 -31.84 -12.47
CA GLY A 202 -13.83 -31.26 -13.59
C GLY A 202 -14.05 -32.09 -14.85
N ASN A 203 -14.29 -31.44 -15.99
CA ASN A 203 -14.50 -32.10 -17.28
C ASN A 203 -13.62 -31.48 -18.36
N GLU A 204 -13.10 -32.32 -19.26
CA GLU A 204 -12.44 -31.92 -20.50
C GLU A 204 -13.47 -31.71 -21.63
N TYR A 205 -13.27 -30.67 -22.45
CA TYR A 205 -14.11 -30.34 -23.61
C TYR A 205 -13.24 -30.13 -24.87
N ASN A 206 -13.76 -30.56 -26.02
CA ASN A 206 -13.14 -30.35 -27.33
C ASN A 206 -13.45 -28.96 -27.91
N GLY A 207 -12.67 -28.54 -28.90
CA GLY A 207 -12.72 -27.19 -29.50
C GLY A 207 -13.95 -26.86 -30.34
N ASP A 208 -14.77 -27.84 -30.69
CA ASP A 208 -15.92 -27.65 -31.58
C ASP A 208 -17.14 -27.10 -30.84
N ALA A 209 -17.10 -27.04 -29.50
CA ALA A 209 -18.16 -26.47 -28.68
C ALA A 209 -17.94 -24.97 -28.51
N ASP A 210 -18.92 -24.15 -28.91
CA ASP A 210 -18.95 -22.73 -28.56
C ASP A 210 -19.04 -22.60 -27.03
N PRO A 211 -18.00 -22.09 -26.35
CA PRO A 211 -17.97 -22.00 -24.89
C PRO A 211 -18.95 -20.97 -24.31
N LEU A 212 -19.61 -20.18 -25.16
CA LEU A 212 -20.62 -19.20 -24.76
C LEU A 212 -22.06 -19.68 -25.00
N ASN A 213 -22.25 -20.81 -25.67
CA ASN A 213 -23.57 -21.35 -25.97
C ASN A 213 -23.83 -22.63 -25.16
N GLU A 214 -24.65 -22.49 -24.12
CA GLU A 214 -25.00 -23.57 -23.18
C GLU A 214 -25.61 -24.79 -23.87
N SER A 215 -26.33 -24.60 -24.99
CA SER A 215 -26.98 -25.69 -25.72
C SER A 215 -26.00 -26.62 -26.44
N THR A 216 -24.84 -26.09 -26.86
CA THR A 216 -23.74 -26.86 -27.49
C THR A 216 -22.72 -27.38 -26.48
N PHE A 217 -22.68 -26.81 -25.28
CA PHE A 217 -21.80 -27.22 -24.17
C PHE A 217 -22.48 -28.27 -23.27
N ASN A 218 -23.15 -29.26 -23.88
CA ASN A 218 -23.82 -30.36 -23.19
C ASN A 218 -22.98 -31.66 -23.22
N ASN A 219 -23.44 -32.73 -22.56
CA ASN A 219 -22.74 -34.01 -22.38
C ASN A 219 -22.14 -34.65 -23.65
N THR A 220 -22.52 -34.23 -24.86
CA THR A 220 -22.01 -34.79 -26.13
C THR A 220 -20.59 -34.34 -26.50
N THR A 221 -20.07 -33.26 -25.91
CA THR A 221 -18.70 -32.73 -26.14
C THR A 221 -17.74 -33.01 -24.98
N ARG A 222 -18.24 -33.66 -23.92
CA ARG A 222 -17.44 -34.09 -22.77
C ARG A 222 -16.56 -35.28 -23.17
N THR A 223 -15.26 -35.08 -23.23
CA THR A 223 -14.31 -36.12 -23.65
C THR A 223 -13.83 -36.98 -22.49
N LYS A 224 -13.70 -36.41 -21.29
CA LYS A 224 -13.17 -37.12 -20.11
C LYS A 224 -13.55 -36.42 -18.80
N ALA A 225 -13.83 -37.20 -17.75
CA ALA A 225 -13.91 -36.70 -16.38
C ALA A 225 -12.49 -36.59 -15.80
N ILE A 226 -12.15 -35.44 -15.22
CA ILE A 226 -10.84 -35.17 -14.64
C ILE A 226 -10.76 -35.69 -13.20
N LEU A 227 -11.88 -35.67 -12.49
CA LEU A 227 -12.00 -36.07 -11.09
C LEU A 227 -13.28 -36.88 -10.89
N ASP A 228 -13.17 -37.98 -10.14
CA ASP A 228 -14.27 -38.79 -9.67
C ASP A 228 -14.93 -38.15 -8.44
N ASN A 229 -16.25 -38.34 -8.32
CA ASN A 229 -17.11 -37.64 -7.36
C ASN A 229 -16.96 -38.13 -5.90
N THR A 230 -15.83 -38.74 -5.54
CA THR A 230 -15.66 -39.44 -4.27
C THR A 230 -14.43 -38.95 -3.50
N GLY A 231 -14.68 -38.33 -2.35
CA GLY A 231 -13.66 -37.93 -1.37
C GLY A 231 -13.20 -36.48 -1.49
N THR A 232 -12.81 -35.90 -0.36
CA THR A 232 -12.18 -34.58 -0.29
C THR A 232 -10.74 -34.70 -0.80
N LYS A 233 -10.45 -34.18 -1.98
CA LYS A 233 -9.08 -34.10 -2.52
C LYS A 233 -8.57 -32.68 -2.36
N THR A 234 -7.39 -32.47 -1.78
CA THR A 234 -6.78 -31.13 -1.68
C THR A 234 -5.99 -30.75 -2.93
N SER A 235 -5.61 -31.73 -3.75
CA SER A 235 -4.99 -31.55 -5.07
C SER A 235 -5.24 -32.74 -6.00
N ALA A 236 -5.13 -32.52 -7.31
CA ALA A 236 -5.25 -33.56 -8.34
C ALA A 236 -4.43 -33.18 -9.58
N THR A 237 -3.61 -34.12 -10.08
CA THR A 237 -2.88 -33.97 -11.34
C THR A 237 -3.56 -34.78 -12.43
N PHE A 238 -3.65 -34.22 -13.64
CA PHE A 238 -4.26 -34.88 -14.79
C PHE A 238 -3.60 -34.39 -16.09
N THR A 239 -3.59 -35.25 -17.10
CA THR A 239 -3.14 -34.91 -18.46
C THR A 239 -4.36 -34.75 -19.37
N THR A 240 -4.44 -33.61 -20.05
CA THR A 240 -5.48 -33.33 -21.05
C THR A 240 -5.35 -34.28 -22.24
N SER A 241 -6.48 -34.68 -22.83
CA SER A 241 -6.48 -35.48 -24.06
C SER A 241 -5.96 -34.69 -25.26
N ALA A 242 -5.64 -35.40 -26.36
CA ALA A 242 -5.14 -34.79 -27.60
C ALA A 242 -6.12 -33.82 -28.27
N THR A 243 -7.41 -33.87 -27.91
CA THR A 243 -8.47 -33.02 -28.48
C THR A 243 -8.98 -31.97 -27.51
N THR A 244 -8.46 -31.94 -26.27
CA THR A 244 -8.98 -31.06 -25.22
C THR A 244 -8.45 -29.66 -25.41
N GLN A 245 -9.37 -28.70 -25.52
CA GLN A 245 -9.04 -27.28 -25.59
C GLN A 245 -9.52 -26.51 -24.36
N TYR A 246 -10.46 -27.07 -23.60
CA TYR A 246 -11.04 -26.42 -22.43
C TYR A 246 -11.25 -27.39 -21.28
N ILE A 247 -11.22 -26.83 -20.07
CA ILE A 247 -11.61 -27.51 -18.84
C ILE A 247 -12.72 -26.72 -18.18
N GLY A 248 -13.83 -27.40 -17.90
CA GLY A 248 -14.90 -26.88 -17.08
C GLY A 248 -14.74 -27.33 -15.63
N ILE A 249 -14.74 -26.37 -14.72
CA ILE A 249 -14.63 -26.55 -13.29
C ILE A 249 -15.99 -26.25 -12.67
N ASN A 250 -16.62 -27.25 -12.04
CA ASN A 250 -17.84 -27.05 -11.25
C ASN A 250 -17.48 -26.90 -9.77
N VAL A 251 -17.82 -25.77 -9.17
CA VAL A 251 -17.72 -25.55 -7.72
C VAL A 251 -19.13 -25.56 -7.14
N SER A 252 -19.40 -26.49 -6.24
CA SER A 252 -20.69 -26.61 -5.52
C SER A 252 -20.76 -25.58 -4.40
N ASP A 253 -21.73 -24.66 -4.46
CA ASP A 253 -21.98 -23.59 -3.48
C ASP A 253 -22.89 -24.04 -2.32
N THR A 254 -23.13 -25.35 -2.17
CA THR A 254 -24.23 -25.86 -1.34
C THR A 254 -24.14 -25.60 0.16
N ASN A 255 -23.07 -24.98 0.70
CA ASN A 255 -22.95 -24.76 2.16
C ASN A 255 -22.06 -23.59 2.66
N ASN A 256 -21.63 -22.60 1.87
CA ASN A 256 -20.73 -21.56 2.41
C ASN A 256 -20.93 -20.16 1.85
N SER A 257 -21.55 -19.28 2.65
CA SER A 257 -21.71 -17.84 2.40
C SER A 257 -20.40 -17.04 2.53
N GLY A 258 -19.26 -17.54 2.04
CA GLY A 258 -17.99 -16.83 2.18
C GLY A 258 -16.72 -17.49 1.64
N LEU A 259 -16.81 -18.48 0.75
CA LEU A 259 -15.62 -19.17 0.20
C LEU A 259 -15.55 -19.16 -1.33
N ASP A 260 -15.90 -18.04 -1.94
CA ASP A 260 -15.41 -17.76 -3.29
C ASP A 260 -13.87 -17.61 -3.21
N ASN A 261 -13.11 -18.55 -3.81
CA ASN A 261 -11.65 -18.53 -4.09
C ASN A 261 -10.77 -19.62 -3.45
N THR A 262 -10.99 -20.91 -3.71
CA THR A 262 -10.01 -21.94 -3.27
C THR A 262 -9.31 -22.72 -4.38
N VAL A 263 -9.82 -22.73 -5.63
CA VAL A 263 -9.30 -23.64 -6.67
C VAL A 263 -8.28 -22.97 -7.60
N MET A 264 -7.09 -23.57 -7.77
CA MET A 264 -6.04 -23.11 -8.68
C MET A 264 -5.58 -24.21 -9.64
N LEU A 265 -5.47 -23.90 -10.94
CA LEU A 265 -4.96 -24.80 -11.99
C LEU A 265 -3.55 -24.36 -12.44
N ARG A 266 -2.57 -25.27 -12.44
CA ARG A 266 -1.16 -25.01 -12.82
C ARG A 266 -0.62 -26.07 -13.76
N LEU A 267 0.45 -25.75 -14.49
CA LEU A 267 1.26 -26.74 -15.23
C LEU A 267 2.10 -27.57 -14.24
N SER A 268 2.00 -28.89 -14.28
CA SER A 268 2.48 -29.80 -13.23
C SER A 268 3.98 -29.76 -12.96
N ASN A 269 4.79 -29.41 -13.96
CA ASN A 269 6.24 -29.27 -13.86
C ASN A 269 6.72 -28.01 -13.11
N THR A 270 5.82 -27.16 -12.60
CA THR A 270 6.15 -25.92 -11.88
C THR A 270 5.69 -25.91 -10.40
N SER A 271 5.26 -27.05 -9.85
CA SER A 271 4.61 -27.13 -8.54
C SER A 271 5.60 -27.19 -7.36
N SER A 272 5.60 -26.16 -6.50
CA SER A 272 5.88 -26.29 -5.06
C SER A 272 4.54 -26.37 -4.30
N ALA A 273 4.50 -27.16 -3.23
CA ALA A 273 3.28 -27.45 -2.46
C ALA A 273 2.58 -26.17 -1.99
N TYR A 274 1.26 -26.09 -2.22
CA TYR A 274 0.40 -25.02 -1.72
C TYR A 274 -0.24 -25.46 -0.40
N GLU A 275 -0.10 -24.65 0.65
CA GLU A 275 -0.90 -24.82 1.86
C GLU A 275 -2.31 -24.24 1.63
N PRO A 276 -3.39 -25.02 1.79
CA PRO A 276 -4.74 -24.50 1.68
C PRO A 276 -4.96 -23.40 2.73
N TYR A 277 -5.54 -22.27 2.31
CA TYR A 277 -5.95 -21.22 3.23
C TYR A 277 -7.06 -21.74 4.14
N THR A 278 -6.71 -22.21 5.34
CA THR A 278 -7.66 -22.38 6.42
C THR A 278 -7.91 -21.01 7.00
N GLY A 279 -9.03 -20.40 6.62
CA GLY A 279 -9.40 -19.06 7.08
C GLY A 279 -9.46 -18.98 8.60
N TYR A 280 -8.35 -18.56 9.23
CA TYR A 280 -8.45 -17.91 10.52
C TYR A 280 -9.12 -16.57 10.27
N LYS A 281 -10.33 -16.43 10.84
CA LYS A 281 -11.09 -15.18 10.89
C LYS A 281 -10.11 -14.03 11.16
N VAL A 282 -9.91 -13.17 10.16
CA VAL A 282 -9.38 -11.84 10.44
C VAL A 282 -10.45 -11.18 11.28
N ASP A 283 -10.21 -11.17 12.58
CA ASP A 283 -11.05 -10.50 13.56
C ASP A 283 -11.19 -9.04 13.13
N ALA A 284 -12.42 -8.62 12.80
CA ALA A 284 -12.70 -7.27 12.34
C ALA A 284 -12.27 -6.20 13.35
N SER A 285 -12.08 -6.57 14.63
CA SER A 285 -11.52 -5.69 15.65
C SER A 285 -10.02 -5.39 15.49
N LYS A 286 -9.28 -6.20 14.72
CA LYS A 286 -7.85 -5.99 14.42
C LYS A 286 -7.61 -5.12 13.17
N VAL A 287 -8.65 -4.77 12.42
CA VAL A 287 -8.60 -3.83 11.28
C VAL A 287 -9.21 -2.49 11.70
N GLN A 288 -8.66 -1.89 12.76
CA GLN A 288 -8.89 -0.49 13.10
C GLN A 288 -7.67 0.32 12.66
N GLY A 289 -7.67 0.72 11.40
CA GLY A 289 -6.68 1.62 10.81
C GLY A 289 -6.97 1.80 9.33
N ASP A 290 -7.09 3.04 8.89
CA ASP A 290 -7.26 3.38 7.47
C ASP A 290 -6.03 2.89 6.69
N ILE A 291 -6.22 1.87 5.85
CA ILE A 291 -5.19 1.39 4.91
C ILE A 291 -5.37 2.15 3.59
N PRO A 292 -4.40 2.99 3.18
CA PRO A 292 -4.46 3.68 1.90
C PRO A 292 -4.43 2.66 0.74
N GLY A 293 -5.45 2.68 -0.12
CA GLY A 293 -5.47 1.91 -1.37
C GLY A 293 -6.27 0.60 -1.35
N VAL A 294 -6.82 0.18 -0.20
CA VAL A 294 -7.86 -0.86 -0.19
C VAL A 294 -9.22 -0.16 -0.27
N VAL A 295 -9.82 -0.17 -1.46
CA VAL A 295 -11.24 0.15 -1.59
C VAL A 295 -11.99 -0.97 -0.88
N LYS A 296 -12.43 -0.73 0.36
CA LYS A 296 -13.52 -1.52 0.95
C LYS A 296 -14.64 -1.47 -0.07
N SER A 297 -14.99 -2.61 -0.67
CA SER A 297 -16.24 -2.74 -1.42
C SER A 297 -17.36 -2.38 -0.43
N THR A 298 -17.78 -1.14 -0.50
CA THR A 298 -18.95 -0.52 0.12
C THR A 298 -19.80 -1.48 0.95
N GLN A 299 -19.41 -1.71 2.21
CA GLN A 299 -20.43 -1.74 3.23
C GLN A 299 -20.87 -0.29 3.34
N PHE A 300 -22.03 -0.02 2.75
CA PHE A 300 -22.78 1.20 2.91
C PHE A 300 -22.73 1.60 4.38
N ASP A 301 -21.98 2.65 4.71
CA ASP A 301 -22.05 3.28 6.01
C ASP A 301 -23.32 4.14 6.01
N PRO A 302 -24.42 3.70 6.65
CA PRO A 302 -25.67 4.43 6.64
C PRO A 302 -25.55 5.77 7.38
N VAL A 303 -24.50 5.94 8.19
CA VAL A 303 -24.25 7.15 8.98
C VAL A 303 -23.75 8.29 8.10
N LYS A 304 -22.89 8.02 7.10
CA LYS A 304 -22.40 9.05 6.17
C LYS A 304 -23.46 9.52 5.16
N LEU A 305 -24.39 8.66 4.78
CA LEU A 305 -25.54 9.03 3.93
C LEU A 305 -26.52 9.98 4.65
N LYS A 306 -26.57 9.95 5.99
CA LYS A 306 -27.40 10.87 6.78
C LYS A 306 -26.84 12.29 6.89
N THR A 307 -25.51 12.46 6.79
CA THR A 307 -24.87 13.78 6.95
C THR A 307 -24.72 14.56 5.65
N ASP A 308 -24.60 13.88 4.51
CA ASP A 308 -24.38 14.53 3.20
C ASP A 308 -25.69 14.70 2.41
N ASN A 309 -26.63 15.55 2.86
CA ASN A 309 -27.76 16.14 2.09
C ASN A 309 -28.63 15.28 1.12
N VAL A 310 -28.42 13.97 1.00
CA VAL A 310 -29.16 13.06 0.11
C VAL A 310 -30.42 12.56 0.81
N ILE A 311 -30.42 12.53 2.14
CA ILE A 311 -31.58 12.16 2.96
C ILE A 311 -32.06 13.39 3.71
N ASN A 312 -32.92 14.19 3.07
CA ASN A 312 -33.62 15.24 3.78
C ASN A 312 -34.77 14.59 4.57
N GLU A 313 -34.52 14.16 5.81
CA GLU A 313 -35.51 13.53 6.70
C GLU A 313 -36.79 14.40 6.84
N SER A 314 -36.67 15.72 6.63
CA SER A 314 -37.79 16.66 6.59
C SER A 314 -38.82 16.44 5.46
N LYS A 315 -38.48 15.64 4.44
CA LYS A 315 -39.38 15.33 3.31
C LYS A 315 -40.08 13.97 3.42
N ASN A 316 -39.66 13.09 4.33
CA ASN A 316 -40.38 11.82 4.56
C ASN A 316 -41.57 12.05 5.49
N LYS A 317 -42.69 12.53 4.92
CA LYS A 317 -43.91 12.93 5.65
C LYS A 317 -44.81 11.75 6.06
N ALA A 318 -44.29 10.54 6.19
CA ALA A 318 -45.01 9.49 6.91
C ALA A 318 -45.01 9.84 8.40
N ASP A 319 -45.86 10.80 8.77
CA ASP A 319 -46.12 11.18 10.15
C ASP A 319 -46.59 9.95 10.90
N LYS A 320 -45.68 9.35 11.67
CA LYS A 320 -45.92 8.11 12.41
C LYS A 320 -47.09 8.25 13.40
N SER A 321 -47.45 9.48 13.79
CA SER A 321 -48.63 9.74 14.63
C SER A 321 -49.96 9.49 13.92
N LYS A 322 -49.97 9.41 12.58
CA LYS A 322 -51.16 9.13 11.76
C LYS A 322 -51.35 7.66 11.41
N ILE A 323 -50.43 6.79 11.84
CA ILE A 323 -50.61 5.34 11.78
C ILE A 323 -51.63 4.96 12.83
N ILE A 324 -52.75 4.35 12.42
CA ILE A 324 -53.77 3.92 13.38
C ILE A 324 -53.19 2.79 14.22
N ALA A 325 -53.15 2.99 15.54
CA ALA A 325 -52.81 1.95 16.49
C ALA A 325 -53.80 0.78 16.36
N GLY A 326 -53.29 -0.41 16.06
CA GLY A 326 -54.12 -1.61 15.89
C GLY A 326 -54.56 -1.92 14.44
N SER A 327 -54.05 -1.23 13.43
CA SER A 327 -54.30 -1.50 11.99
C SER A 327 -53.66 -2.81 11.46
N TYR A 328 -53.71 -3.87 12.25
CA TYR A 328 -53.10 -5.17 11.95
C TYR A 328 -54.22 -6.20 11.77
N TYR A 329 -54.05 -7.10 10.79
CA TYR A 329 -54.83 -8.34 10.53
C TYR A 329 -56.01 -8.26 9.53
N ARG A 330 -55.79 -8.84 8.34
CA ARG A 330 -56.84 -9.39 7.46
C ARG A 330 -56.40 -10.75 6.93
N ASN A 331 -57.33 -11.68 6.80
CA ASN A 331 -57.14 -12.86 5.96
C ASN A 331 -57.33 -12.51 4.47
N SER A 332 -57.10 -13.47 3.57
CA SER A 332 -57.29 -13.34 2.12
C SER A 332 -58.70 -12.87 1.72
N ASP A 333 -59.68 -13.03 2.62
CA ASP A 333 -61.10 -12.80 2.37
C ASP A 333 -61.61 -11.49 3.01
N GLY A 334 -60.71 -10.68 3.59
CA GLY A 334 -61.05 -9.36 4.14
C GLY A 334 -61.72 -9.36 5.51
N ILE A 335 -61.70 -10.49 6.23
CA ILE A 335 -62.26 -10.64 7.58
C ILE A 335 -61.16 -10.46 8.64
N VAL A 336 -61.47 -9.69 9.69
CA VAL A 336 -60.61 -9.50 10.87
C VAL A 336 -60.73 -10.75 11.76
N VAL A 337 -59.66 -11.53 11.89
CA VAL A 337 -59.64 -12.75 12.71
C VAL A 337 -58.50 -12.65 13.73
N SER A 338 -58.80 -12.86 15.02
CA SER A 338 -57.77 -12.94 16.05
C SER A 338 -57.12 -14.34 16.05
N GLY A 339 -55.78 -14.41 16.16
CA GLY A 339 -55.10 -15.62 16.62
C GLY A 339 -54.38 -16.53 15.60
N GLN A 340 -54.08 -16.11 14.36
CA GLN A 340 -53.21 -16.90 13.46
C GLN A 340 -52.11 -16.11 12.73
N VAL A 341 -50.98 -16.79 12.50
CA VAL A 341 -49.63 -16.22 12.34
C VAL A 341 -49.20 -15.97 10.87
N SER A 342 -50.10 -16.11 9.90
CA SER A 342 -49.72 -16.21 8.48
C SER A 342 -50.30 -15.11 7.58
N TYR A 343 -50.50 -13.88 8.09
CA TYR A 343 -51.28 -12.86 7.38
C TYR A 343 -50.52 -11.56 7.05
N ARG A 344 -50.83 -11.02 5.86
CA ARG A 344 -50.26 -9.79 5.28
C ARG A 344 -50.60 -8.57 6.14
N ARG A 345 -49.58 -7.79 6.49
CA ARG A 345 -49.71 -6.59 7.34
C ARG A 345 -49.80 -5.35 6.44
N LEU A 346 -50.84 -4.53 6.60
CA LEU A 346 -51.02 -3.28 5.88
C LEU A 346 -51.06 -2.12 6.87
N PRO A 347 -50.02 -1.28 7.00
CA PRO A 347 -50.17 -0.03 7.72
C PRO A 347 -51.25 0.82 7.03
N LEU A 348 -52.22 1.31 7.82
CA LEU A 348 -53.25 2.25 7.36
C LEU A 348 -52.87 3.67 7.78
N PHE A 349 -52.86 4.58 6.79
CA PHE A 349 -52.61 6.01 7.00
C PHE A 349 -53.91 6.78 6.81
N TYR A 350 -54.36 7.54 7.81
CA TYR A 350 -55.49 8.45 7.59
C TYR A 350 -55.09 9.64 6.72
N LEU A 351 -55.82 9.83 5.63
CA LEU A 351 -55.68 10.92 4.69
C LEU A 351 -56.93 11.83 4.81
N PRO A 352 -56.75 13.12 5.14
CA PRO A 352 -57.81 14.12 5.03
C PRO A 352 -58.37 14.24 3.60
N PRO A 353 -59.61 14.77 3.43
CA PRO A 353 -60.17 15.10 2.13
C PRO A 353 -59.22 15.95 1.29
N GLY A 354 -59.10 15.65 -0.01
CA GLY A 354 -58.25 16.39 -0.92
C GLY A 354 -57.55 15.51 -1.96
N GLN A 355 -56.71 16.11 -2.80
CA GLN A 355 -55.90 15.38 -3.76
C GLN A 355 -54.59 14.89 -3.13
N TRP A 356 -54.24 13.64 -3.41
CA TRP A 356 -53.06 12.97 -2.90
C TRP A 356 -52.29 12.29 -4.02
N THR A 357 -50.98 12.17 -3.85
CA THR A 357 -50.07 11.46 -4.74
C THR A 357 -49.41 10.31 -4.01
N LEU A 358 -49.42 9.12 -4.62
CA LEU A 358 -48.62 7.94 -4.27
C LEU A 358 -47.40 7.85 -5.19
N SER A 359 -46.19 7.73 -4.64
CA SER A 359 -44.94 7.58 -5.41
C SER A 359 -44.11 6.39 -4.92
N GLY A 360 -43.32 5.78 -5.82
CA GLY A 360 -42.40 4.69 -5.49
C GLY A 360 -43.00 3.28 -5.41
N ALA A 361 -44.24 3.09 -5.88
CA ALA A 361 -44.90 1.78 -5.95
C ALA A 361 -44.36 0.94 -7.13
N SER A 362 -43.93 -0.31 -6.88
CA SER A 362 -43.56 -1.25 -7.96
C SER A 362 -44.79 -1.82 -8.68
N SER A 363 -44.59 -2.49 -9.82
CA SER A 363 -45.67 -3.12 -10.61
C SER A 363 -46.47 -4.19 -9.83
N ASN A 364 -45.92 -4.71 -8.75
CA ASN A 364 -46.57 -5.70 -7.88
C ASN A 364 -47.18 -5.07 -6.61
N PHE A 365 -47.11 -3.75 -6.48
CA PHE A 365 -47.68 -3.05 -5.34
C PHE A 365 -49.18 -3.31 -5.26
N LEU A 366 -49.67 -3.79 -4.11
CA LEU A 366 -51.09 -3.97 -3.86
C LEU A 366 -51.50 -2.92 -2.84
N GLY A 367 -52.38 -1.98 -3.19
CA GLY A 367 -52.82 -0.99 -2.21
C GLY A 367 -54.21 -0.48 -2.50
N GLY A 368 -54.77 0.25 -1.55
CA GLY A 368 -56.05 0.91 -1.78
C GLY A 368 -56.36 2.00 -0.77
N LEU A 369 -57.29 2.85 -1.14
CA LEU A 369 -57.95 3.80 -0.25
C LEU A 369 -59.21 3.16 0.32
N TYR A 370 -59.44 3.30 1.62
CA TYR A 370 -60.57 2.75 2.35
C TYR A 370 -61.37 3.87 3.02
N SER A 371 -62.69 3.74 3.13
CA SER A 371 -63.53 4.74 3.80
C SER A 371 -63.56 4.59 5.32
N ASP A 372 -63.05 3.47 5.84
CA ASP A 372 -63.04 3.14 7.26
C ASP A 372 -61.64 2.74 7.75
N GLY A 373 -61.40 2.95 9.05
CA GLY A 373 -60.12 2.60 9.70
C GLY A 373 -59.91 1.10 9.85
N ALA A 374 -60.92 0.29 9.51
CA ALA A 374 -60.86 -1.17 9.48
C ALA A 374 -60.38 -1.73 8.13
N GLY A 375 -60.28 -0.89 7.10
CA GLY A 375 -59.91 -1.28 5.74
C GLY A 375 -60.97 -2.10 5.01
N THR A 376 -62.21 -2.14 5.49
CA THR A 376 -63.30 -3.01 5.01
C THR A 376 -63.95 -2.47 3.76
N ASN A 377 -64.16 -1.17 3.69
CA ASN A 377 -64.81 -0.53 2.56
C ASN A 377 -63.79 0.15 1.67
N ARG A 378 -63.33 -0.55 0.63
CA ARG A 378 -62.35 -0.03 -0.32
C ARG A 378 -63.01 0.98 -1.27
N ILE A 379 -62.56 2.23 -1.23
CA ILE A 379 -62.98 3.33 -2.12
C ILE A 379 -62.23 3.26 -3.46
N LEU A 380 -60.94 2.89 -3.44
CA LEU A 380 -60.08 2.87 -4.64
C LEU A 380 -59.03 1.76 -4.53
N LYS A 381 -58.78 1.01 -5.61
CA LYS A 381 -57.58 0.17 -5.76
C LYS A 381 -56.49 0.97 -6.46
N PHE A 382 -55.29 1.00 -5.90
CA PHE A 382 -54.17 1.69 -6.56
C PHE A 382 -53.67 0.96 -7.83
N ASN A 383 -54.03 -0.32 -8.01
CA ASN A 383 -53.65 -1.15 -9.17
C ASN A 383 -54.61 -1.01 -10.38
N GLU A 384 -55.77 -0.37 -10.22
CA GLU A 384 -56.75 -0.17 -11.31
C GLU A 384 -56.57 1.20 -12.00
N VAL A 385 -55.61 2.00 -11.55
CA VAL A 385 -55.27 3.27 -12.19
C VAL A 385 -54.34 2.96 -13.37
N ASP A 386 -54.93 2.78 -14.55
CA ASP A 386 -54.36 2.68 -15.91
C ASP A 386 -53.18 1.71 -16.21
N GLY A 387 -53.41 0.85 -17.20
CA GLY A 387 -52.64 -0.37 -17.52
C GLY A 387 -51.15 -0.23 -17.81
N ASP A 388 -50.42 -1.33 -17.56
CA ASP A 388 -49.04 -1.68 -17.98
C ASP A 388 -47.91 -0.64 -17.84
N VAL A 389 -48.16 0.55 -17.28
CA VAL A 389 -47.14 1.55 -17.03
C VAL A 389 -46.50 1.29 -15.67
N LYS A 390 -45.19 1.03 -15.68
CA LYS A 390 -44.34 0.99 -14.47
C LYS A 390 -44.42 2.34 -13.77
N PHE A 391 -45.22 2.44 -12.70
CA PHE A 391 -45.45 3.72 -12.02
C PHE A 391 -44.21 4.22 -11.26
N THR A 392 -43.86 5.48 -11.53
CA THR A 392 -43.07 6.33 -10.61
C THR A 392 -43.99 7.26 -9.79
N LYS A 393 -45.26 7.48 -10.16
CA LYS A 393 -46.21 8.41 -9.51
C LYS A 393 -47.68 8.17 -9.91
N SER A 394 -48.64 8.21 -8.96
CA SER A 394 -50.10 8.13 -9.22
C SER A 394 -50.88 9.09 -8.31
N THR A 395 -51.87 9.82 -8.84
CA THR A 395 -52.68 10.78 -8.07
C THR A 395 -54.11 10.28 -7.86
N PHE A 396 -54.66 10.46 -6.66
CA PHE A 396 -56.02 10.09 -6.31
C PHE A 396 -56.68 11.14 -5.40
N THR A 397 -58.02 11.21 -5.43
CA THR A 397 -58.79 12.14 -4.59
C THR A 397 -59.39 11.38 -3.41
N VAL A 398 -59.14 11.88 -2.21
CA VAL A 398 -59.76 11.41 -0.97
C VAL A 398 -61.10 12.14 -0.77
N PRO A 399 -62.22 11.43 -0.57
CA PRO A 399 -63.55 12.04 -0.48
C PRO A 399 -63.72 12.93 0.75
N ALA A 400 -64.82 13.69 0.80
CA ALA A 400 -65.11 14.71 1.82
C ALA A 400 -65.12 14.20 3.27
N GLY A 401 -65.25 12.89 3.50
CA GLY A 401 -65.17 12.26 4.83
C GLY A 401 -63.77 11.81 5.25
N GLY A 402 -62.73 12.04 4.43
CA GLY A 402 -61.41 11.46 4.59
C GLY A 402 -61.36 10.01 4.10
N GLY A 403 -60.21 9.38 4.24
CA GLY A 403 -60.03 7.97 3.91
C GLY A 403 -58.72 7.43 4.48
N TYR A 404 -58.54 6.12 4.40
CA TYR A 404 -57.38 5.42 4.94
C TYR A 404 -56.63 4.77 3.79
N ALA A 405 -55.37 5.14 3.55
CA ALA A 405 -54.54 4.48 2.55
C ALA A 405 -53.82 3.28 3.16
N GLY A 406 -54.06 2.09 2.60
CA GLY A 406 -53.32 0.87 2.94
C GLY A 406 -52.27 0.55 1.89
N VAL A 407 -51.05 0.33 2.36
CA VAL A 407 -49.85 0.10 1.53
C VAL A 407 -49.39 -1.34 1.77
N ASN A 408 -49.51 -2.24 0.77
CA ASN A 408 -48.95 -3.60 0.88
C ASN A 408 -47.50 -3.58 0.41
N VAL A 409 -46.59 -3.82 1.35
CA VAL A 409 -45.19 -4.04 1.03
C VAL A 409 -45.07 -5.53 0.71
N GLU A 410 -44.69 -5.88 -0.52
CA GLU A 410 -44.59 -7.27 -0.94
C GLU A 410 -43.55 -8.00 -0.07
N TRP A 411 -43.97 -9.10 0.56
CA TRP A 411 -43.21 -9.82 1.57
C TRP A 411 -42.10 -10.64 0.91
N SER A 412 -40.86 -10.18 0.98
CA SER A 412 -39.68 -10.99 0.66
C SER A 412 -39.24 -11.81 1.88
N GLY A 413 -39.97 -12.89 2.19
CA GLY A 413 -39.46 -14.08 2.89
C GLY A 413 -38.96 -14.03 4.35
N ASN A 414 -38.58 -12.90 4.94
CA ASN A 414 -37.97 -12.88 6.29
C ASN A 414 -38.86 -12.21 7.35
N ASN A 415 -38.94 -12.85 8.51
CA ASN A 415 -39.86 -12.61 9.63
C ASN A 415 -39.41 -11.44 10.54
N ASP A 416 -39.02 -10.30 9.99
CA ASP A 416 -38.59 -9.19 10.84
C ASP A 416 -39.77 -8.42 11.46
N ASN A 417 -39.70 -8.24 12.78
CA ASN A 417 -40.73 -7.63 13.61
C ASN A 417 -40.80 -6.10 13.38
N PRO A 418 -41.97 -5.55 13.00
CA PRO A 418 -42.18 -4.13 12.74
C PRO A 418 -41.81 -3.18 13.87
N ALA A 419 -41.83 -3.67 15.12
CA ALA A 419 -41.57 -2.85 16.29
C ALA A 419 -40.09 -2.46 16.44
N THR A 420 -39.17 -3.04 15.65
CA THR A 420 -37.71 -2.89 15.82
C THR A 420 -37.08 -1.76 15.00
N GLY A 421 -37.87 -0.94 14.30
CA GLY A 421 -37.42 0.36 13.79
C GLY A 421 -36.69 0.37 12.44
N ASN A 422 -36.49 -0.79 11.78
CA ASN A 422 -35.82 -0.88 10.47
C ASN A 422 -36.80 -1.11 9.31
N TYR A 423 -37.63 -0.11 8.99
CA TYR A 423 -38.33 -0.09 7.70
C TYR A 423 -37.77 0.99 6.79
N ASP A 424 -37.18 0.55 5.68
CA ASP A 424 -36.99 1.38 4.49
C ASP A 424 -38.34 1.43 3.75
N ASN A 425 -39.12 2.48 3.99
CA ASN A 425 -40.34 2.74 3.22
C ASN A 425 -39.96 3.11 1.78
N THR A 426 -40.23 2.21 0.83
CA THR A 426 -40.05 2.45 -0.62
C THR A 426 -41.17 3.30 -1.24
N VAL A 427 -42.26 3.55 -0.49
CA VAL A 427 -43.50 4.21 -0.98
C VAL A 427 -43.84 5.45 -0.14
N MET A 428 -44.22 6.54 -0.79
CA MET A 428 -44.65 7.79 -0.14
C MET A 428 -46.05 8.22 -0.59
N VAL A 429 -46.86 8.74 0.35
CA VAL A 429 -48.16 9.39 0.10
C VAL A 429 -48.09 10.86 0.54
N ALA A 430 -48.39 11.80 -0.35
CA ALA A 430 -48.29 13.24 -0.09
C ALA A 430 -49.48 14.04 -0.65
N PRO A 431 -49.90 15.16 -0.04
CA PRO A 431 -50.96 16.01 -0.58
C PRO A 431 -50.48 16.83 -1.79
N GLY A 432 -51.29 16.94 -2.85
CA GLY A 432 -51.02 17.77 -4.04
C GLY A 432 -50.30 17.05 -5.21
N THR A 433 -49.91 17.81 -6.24
CA THR A 433 -49.40 17.32 -7.55
C THR A 433 -47.89 17.45 -7.78
N ASP A 434 -47.11 18.13 -6.93
CA ASP A 434 -45.67 18.38 -7.11
C ASP A 434 -44.94 18.12 -5.79
N GLU A 435 -43.89 17.31 -5.69
CA GLU A 435 -42.60 17.38 -6.40
C GLU A 435 -42.17 16.01 -6.96
N ALA A 436 -41.21 16.00 -7.89
CA ALA A 436 -40.53 14.79 -8.34
C ALA A 436 -39.80 14.12 -7.16
N TYR A 437 -40.21 12.90 -6.79
CA TYR A 437 -39.57 12.10 -5.75
C TYR A 437 -38.83 10.91 -6.38
N GLU A 438 -37.62 10.63 -5.89
CA GLU A 438 -36.88 9.41 -6.19
C GLU A 438 -37.19 8.35 -5.13
N PRO A 439 -37.63 7.14 -5.52
CA PRO A 439 -37.92 6.08 -4.55
C PRO A 439 -36.69 5.78 -3.71
N TYR A 440 -36.90 5.56 -2.41
CA TYR A 440 -35.90 4.97 -1.53
C TYR A 440 -35.69 3.52 -2.01
N GLY A 441 -34.67 3.29 -2.83
CA GLY A 441 -34.39 2.01 -3.43
C GLY A 441 -32.92 1.87 -3.80
N PHE A 442 -32.35 0.70 -3.52
CA PHE A 442 -30.93 0.30 -3.59
C PHE A 442 -30.21 0.48 -4.94
N THR A 443 -30.82 1.14 -5.92
CA THR A 443 -30.20 1.36 -7.23
C THR A 443 -30.26 2.84 -7.57
N ILE A 444 -29.21 3.57 -7.18
CA ILE A 444 -28.91 4.85 -7.81
C ILE A 444 -28.55 4.53 -9.27
N PRO A 445 -29.26 5.05 -10.28
CA PRO A 445 -28.90 4.83 -11.68
C PRO A 445 -27.42 5.19 -11.88
N ALA A 446 -26.66 4.39 -12.62
CA ALA A 446 -25.24 4.67 -12.89
C ALA A 446 -25.02 6.09 -13.44
N SER A 447 -26.01 6.65 -14.15
CA SER A 447 -26.04 8.03 -14.63
C SER A 447 -26.13 9.10 -13.54
N LYS A 448 -26.65 8.78 -12.34
CA LYS A 448 -26.64 9.65 -11.15
C LYS A 448 -25.41 9.44 -10.27
N LEU A 449 -24.74 8.30 -10.42
CA LEU A 449 -23.38 8.05 -9.90
C LEU A 449 -22.29 8.64 -10.83
N ALA A 450 -22.61 8.92 -12.10
CA ALA A 450 -21.68 9.47 -13.10
C ALA A 450 -21.13 10.88 -12.79
N GLY A 451 -21.54 11.48 -11.66
CA GLY A 451 -20.92 12.70 -11.12
C GLY A 451 -20.15 12.52 -9.81
N LYS A 452 -20.23 11.35 -9.14
CA LYS A 452 -19.66 11.14 -7.79
C LYS A 452 -19.00 9.78 -7.53
N ALA A 453 -19.07 8.82 -8.46
CA ALA A 453 -18.57 7.45 -8.26
C ALA A 453 -17.32 7.08 -9.05
N ASP A 454 -16.76 8.02 -9.81
CA ASP A 454 -15.33 8.00 -9.99
C ASP A 454 -14.79 8.66 -8.71
N ALA A 455 -14.35 7.85 -7.75
CA ALA A 455 -13.31 8.33 -6.84
C ALA A 455 -12.15 8.66 -7.77
N TYR A 456 -12.14 9.90 -8.28
CA TYR A 456 -11.23 10.34 -9.32
C TYR A 456 -9.84 10.19 -8.74
N ILE A 457 -9.17 9.11 -9.13
CA ILE A 457 -7.79 8.85 -8.74
C ILE A 457 -6.99 9.94 -9.44
N PHE A 458 -6.71 11.01 -8.70
CA PHE A 458 -5.77 12.02 -9.15
C PHE A 458 -4.49 11.30 -9.58
N PRO A 459 -3.96 11.58 -10.78
CA PRO A 459 -2.74 10.95 -11.23
C PRO A 459 -1.65 11.17 -10.20
N LYS A 460 -1.00 10.08 -9.75
CA LYS A 460 0.07 10.16 -8.75
C LYS A 460 1.26 10.99 -9.25
N MET A 461 1.39 11.13 -10.57
CA MET A 461 2.42 11.92 -11.21
C MET A 461 1.91 12.64 -12.47
N PHE A 462 2.50 13.79 -12.75
CA PHE A 462 2.42 14.45 -14.05
C PHE A 462 3.83 14.80 -14.53
N TYR A 463 3.94 15.12 -15.83
CA TYR A 463 5.14 15.69 -16.41
C TYR A 463 4.79 16.79 -17.43
N SER A 464 5.74 17.67 -17.70
CA SER A 464 5.68 18.67 -18.76
C SER A 464 7.07 19.02 -19.24
N PHE A 465 7.18 19.60 -20.43
CA PHE A 465 8.44 20.08 -20.96
C PHE A 465 8.27 21.43 -21.64
N ASN A 466 9.11 22.40 -21.23
CA ASN A 466 9.22 23.71 -21.85
C ASN A 466 10.61 23.84 -22.52
N PRO A 467 10.71 23.84 -23.86
CA PRO A 467 11.98 23.86 -24.57
C PRO A 467 12.77 25.17 -24.39
N THR A 468 12.13 26.24 -23.91
CA THR A 468 12.75 27.57 -23.75
C THR A 468 12.59 28.11 -22.33
N GLY A 469 12.35 27.25 -21.34
CA GLY A 469 12.03 27.66 -19.96
C GLY A 469 13.24 27.89 -19.05
N GLY A 470 14.44 27.48 -19.46
CA GLY A 470 15.65 27.46 -18.63
C GLY A 470 16.39 28.80 -18.58
N GLN A 471 17.40 28.89 -17.70
CA GLN A 471 18.18 30.11 -17.44
C GLN A 471 18.89 30.66 -18.69
N THR A 472 19.12 29.84 -19.71
CA THR A 472 19.79 30.20 -20.97
C THR A 472 18.92 29.90 -22.19
N ASN A 473 17.59 30.02 -22.07
CA ASN A 473 16.61 29.56 -23.07
C ASN A 473 16.75 28.07 -23.41
N THR A 474 17.21 27.29 -22.44
CA THR A 474 17.35 25.84 -22.54
C THR A 474 16.10 25.12 -22.06
N GLY A 475 16.00 23.82 -22.32
CA GLY A 475 14.86 23.01 -21.92
C GLY A 475 14.71 22.85 -20.41
N VAL A 476 13.46 22.91 -19.92
CA VAL A 476 13.07 22.54 -18.56
C VAL A 476 12.06 21.40 -18.63
N PHE A 477 12.43 20.26 -18.07
CA PHE A 477 11.54 19.12 -17.92
C PHE A 477 11.08 19.04 -16.48
N SER A 478 9.77 19.16 -16.25
CA SER A 478 9.20 19.18 -14.90
C SER A 478 8.48 17.87 -14.62
N PHE A 479 8.77 17.28 -13.46
CA PHE A 479 8.01 16.15 -12.90
C PHE A 479 7.21 16.64 -11.69
N TYR A 480 5.94 16.25 -11.59
CA TYR A 480 5.06 16.63 -10.50
C TYR A 480 4.65 15.37 -9.74
N CYS A 481 5.07 15.21 -8.50
CA CYS A 481 4.81 14.02 -7.70
C CYS A 481 3.82 14.34 -6.58
N GLN A 482 2.69 13.64 -6.54
CA GLN A 482 1.65 13.86 -5.54
C GLN A 482 2.15 13.53 -4.13
N TYR A 483 1.74 14.30 -3.12
CA TYR A 483 1.92 13.87 -1.73
C TYR A 483 1.05 12.65 -1.42
N PRO A 484 1.56 11.63 -0.70
CA PRO A 484 0.75 10.55 -0.17
C PRO A 484 -0.47 11.09 0.60
N GLY A 485 -1.66 10.59 0.25
CA GLY A 485 -2.91 10.99 0.90
C GLY A 485 -3.46 12.37 0.52
N SER A 486 -2.75 13.14 -0.31
CA SER A 486 -3.28 14.41 -0.83
C SER A 486 -3.96 14.20 -2.18
N GLU A 487 -5.10 14.83 -2.40
CA GLU A 487 -5.78 14.83 -3.70
C GLU A 487 -5.17 15.84 -4.68
N SER A 488 -4.77 17.02 -4.20
CA SER A 488 -4.42 18.14 -5.08
C SER A 488 -3.02 18.71 -4.90
N TYR A 489 -2.24 18.29 -3.91
CA TYR A 489 -0.90 18.84 -3.68
C TYR A 489 0.19 17.95 -4.29
N TYR A 490 1.13 18.61 -4.99
CA TYR A 490 2.24 17.98 -5.69
C TYR A 490 3.55 18.68 -5.37
N ILE A 491 4.64 17.95 -5.51
CA ILE A 491 5.99 18.51 -5.58
C ILE A 491 6.44 18.53 -7.02
N ARG A 492 6.67 19.72 -7.56
CA ARG A 492 7.30 19.93 -8.86
C ARG A 492 8.82 19.83 -8.69
N PHE A 493 9.47 19.04 -9.53
CA PHE A 493 10.92 18.97 -9.69
C PHE A 493 11.28 19.47 -11.08
N ASP A 494 12.01 20.57 -11.15
CA ASP A 494 12.41 21.17 -12.42
C ASP A 494 13.81 20.69 -12.81
N VAL A 495 13.89 19.86 -13.85
CA VAL A 495 15.14 19.38 -14.43
C VAL A 495 15.57 20.34 -15.53
N HIS A 496 16.62 21.11 -15.27
CA HIS A 496 17.14 22.11 -16.19
C HIS A 496 18.32 21.56 -16.97
N HIS A 497 18.41 21.95 -18.24
CA HIS A 497 19.66 21.87 -19.00
C HIS A 497 20.49 23.13 -18.74
N ILE A 498 21.67 22.96 -18.17
CA ILE A 498 22.58 24.04 -17.84
C ILE A 498 23.78 23.93 -18.76
N ILE A 499 24.02 24.99 -19.54
CA ILE A 499 25.23 25.17 -20.33
C ILE A 499 25.95 26.41 -19.80
N ASN A 500 27.10 26.21 -19.16
CA ASN A 500 27.94 27.29 -18.67
C ASN A 500 29.40 27.07 -19.10
N PRO A 501 29.86 27.75 -20.17
CA PRO A 501 31.23 27.63 -20.66
C PRO A 501 32.31 28.08 -19.66
N SER A 502 32.00 29.01 -18.73
CA SER A 502 33.01 29.55 -17.81
C SER A 502 33.54 28.52 -16.82
N ILE A 503 32.73 27.50 -16.53
CA ILE A 503 33.07 26.36 -15.67
C ILE A 503 33.05 25.04 -16.46
N LYS A 504 32.95 25.10 -17.80
CA LYS A 504 32.84 23.91 -18.67
C LYS A 504 31.72 22.94 -18.25
N ALA A 505 30.56 23.48 -17.87
CA ALA A 505 29.39 22.69 -17.56
C ALA A 505 28.47 22.58 -18.78
N ASP A 506 28.10 21.36 -19.13
CA ASP A 506 26.93 21.04 -19.94
C ASP A 506 26.26 19.86 -19.24
N LEU A 507 25.12 20.05 -18.56
CA LEU A 507 24.50 18.99 -17.77
C LEU A 507 22.99 19.18 -17.58
N TRP A 508 22.32 18.06 -17.32
CA TRP A 508 20.92 18.06 -16.87
C TRP A 508 20.88 17.74 -15.38
N ARG A 509 20.18 18.57 -14.60
CA ARG A 509 20.03 18.39 -13.15
C ARG A 509 18.71 18.94 -12.64
N ILE A 510 18.29 18.46 -11.47
CA ILE A 510 17.19 19.10 -10.74
C ILE A 510 17.72 20.45 -10.25
N ALA A 511 17.22 21.55 -10.77
CA ALA A 511 17.65 22.89 -10.37
C ALA A 511 16.84 23.43 -9.18
N SER A 512 15.56 23.06 -9.10
CA SER A 512 14.70 23.49 -8.01
C SER A 512 13.54 22.53 -7.79
N SER A 513 12.90 22.67 -6.62
CA SER A 513 11.63 22.02 -6.35
C SER A 513 10.66 22.95 -5.64
N ARG A 514 9.38 22.87 -6.01
CA ARG A 514 8.29 23.73 -5.52
C ARG A 514 7.07 22.90 -5.18
N GLU A 515 6.36 23.28 -4.12
CA GLU A 515 5.02 22.75 -3.88
C GLU A 515 4.03 23.42 -4.85
N CYS A 516 3.13 22.62 -5.42
CA CYS A 516 2.09 23.05 -6.34
C CYS A 516 0.73 22.48 -5.93
N VAL A 517 -0.33 23.16 -6.35
CA VAL A 517 -1.71 22.68 -6.28
C VAL A 517 -2.21 22.44 -7.71
N TYR A 518 -2.73 21.24 -7.95
CA TYR A 518 -3.34 20.87 -9.21
C TYR A 518 -4.79 21.37 -9.30
N SER A 519 -5.09 22.08 -10.39
CA SER A 519 -6.45 22.48 -10.75
C SER A 519 -6.95 21.63 -11.92
N ARG A 520 -7.99 20.84 -11.66
CA ARG A 520 -8.62 19.99 -12.69
C ARG A 520 -9.31 20.81 -13.77
N THR A 521 -10.00 21.89 -13.38
CA THR A 521 -10.78 22.72 -14.31
C THR A 521 -9.91 23.34 -15.41
N SER A 522 -8.68 23.73 -15.06
CA SER A 522 -7.72 24.33 -15.99
C SER A 522 -6.63 23.36 -16.45
N ASN A 523 -6.64 22.11 -15.97
CA ASN A 523 -5.54 21.14 -16.12
C ASN A 523 -4.16 21.78 -15.91
N SER A 524 -3.99 22.49 -14.79
CA SER A 524 -2.80 23.29 -14.53
C SER A 524 -2.26 23.10 -13.12
N MET A 525 -0.96 23.35 -12.94
CA MET A 525 -0.28 23.36 -11.64
C MET A 525 -0.01 24.80 -11.23
N SER A 526 -0.45 25.19 -10.04
CA SER A 526 -0.21 26.53 -9.48
C SER A 526 0.74 26.40 -8.29
N GLU A 527 1.84 27.14 -8.28
CA GLU A 527 2.79 27.12 -7.16
C GLU A 527 2.16 27.70 -5.88
N THR A 528 2.49 27.11 -4.72
CA THR A 528 2.08 27.65 -3.41
C THR A 528 3.04 28.69 -2.83
N GLY A 529 4.15 28.94 -3.53
CA GLY A 529 5.25 29.79 -3.05
C GLY A 529 6.26 29.07 -2.14
N ARG A 530 6.04 27.79 -1.81
CA ARG A 530 6.96 27.03 -0.95
C ARG A 530 8.06 26.34 -1.78
N SER A 531 9.31 26.67 -1.48
CA SER A 531 10.49 26.00 -2.02
C SER A 531 10.81 24.75 -1.23
N MET A 532 10.69 23.58 -1.85
CA MET A 532 11.01 22.29 -1.20
C MET A 532 12.50 21.96 -1.32
N LEU A 533 13.11 22.30 -2.46
CA LEU A 533 14.55 22.30 -2.66
C LEU A 533 14.98 23.65 -3.22
N HIS A 534 15.95 24.29 -2.56
CA HIS A 534 16.58 25.51 -3.03
C HIS A 534 17.81 25.15 -3.88
N THR A 535 17.96 25.66 -5.10
CA THR A 535 19.16 25.39 -5.94
C THR A 535 19.63 23.93 -5.86
N SER A 536 18.73 22.97 -6.05
CA SER A 536 18.99 21.55 -5.75
C SER A 536 20.28 21.10 -6.43
N GLU A 537 21.18 20.46 -5.70
CA GLU A 537 22.39 19.86 -6.24
C GLU A 537 22.32 18.38 -5.88
N ASN A 538 21.53 17.57 -6.59
CA ASN A 538 21.62 16.10 -6.47
C ASN A 538 22.88 15.60 -7.19
N GLU A 539 24.01 16.17 -6.80
CA GLU A 539 25.25 16.14 -7.55
C GLU A 539 26.24 15.18 -6.91
N TYR A 540 26.89 14.45 -7.79
CA TYR A 540 27.98 13.58 -7.45
C TYR A 540 29.26 14.26 -7.96
N VAL A 541 29.99 14.88 -7.05
CA VAL A 541 31.19 15.66 -7.40
C VAL A 541 32.42 15.05 -6.75
N THR A 542 33.55 15.16 -7.42
CA THR A 542 34.83 14.64 -6.95
C THR A 542 35.89 15.72 -6.99
N LYS A 543 36.76 15.76 -5.98
CA LYS A 543 37.92 16.64 -5.99
C LYS A 543 39.17 15.84 -6.31
N PHE A 544 39.83 16.13 -7.42
CA PHE A 544 41.10 15.52 -7.75
C PHE A 544 42.20 16.05 -6.83
N GLN A 545 43.17 15.20 -6.48
CA GLN A 545 44.30 15.62 -5.67
C GLN A 545 45.03 16.80 -6.33
N GLY A 546 45.21 17.89 -5.56
CA GLY A 546 45.85 19.11 -6.01
C GLY A 546 44.95 20.09 -6.78
N ALA A 547 43.69 19.73 -7.06
CA ALA A 547 42.73 20.66 -7.66
C ALA A 547 42.24 21.69 -6.63
N SER A 548 42.01 22.92 -7.07
CA SER A 548 41.44 23.99 -6.24
C SER A 548 39.95 23.77 -5.96
N ASP A 549 39.21 23.28 -6.95
CA ASP A 549 37.75 23.04 -6.91
C ASP A 549 37.39 21.57 -7.22
N ASN A 550 36.12 21.23 -7.01
CA ASN A 550 35.51 19.98 -7.39
C ASN A 550 35.22 19.94 -8.90
N ALA A 551 35.20 18.73 -9.47
CA ALA A 551 34.73 18.46 -10.82
C ALA A 551 33.45 17.62 -10.76
N GLY A 552 32.52 17.89 -11.68
CA GLY A 552 31.15 17.40 -11.63
C GLY A 552 30.16 18.47 -11.18
N GLY A 553 28.93 18.37 -11.68
CA GLY A 553 27.80 19.15 -11.20
C GLY A 553 27.96 20.66 -11.43
N TYR A 554 27.51 21.44 -10.45
CA TYR A 554 27.50 22.90 -10.46
C TYR A 554 28.90 23.50 -10.46
N HIS A 555 29.87 22.75 -9.94
CA HIS A 555 31.27 23.14 -9.97
C HIS A 555 31.86 23.06 -11.39
N GLY A 556 31.14 22.41 -12.31
CA GLY A 556 31.51 22.33 -13.71
C GLY A 556 32.43 21.16 -14.00
N ASP A 557 33.26 21.28 -15.03
CA ASP A 557 34.10 20.20 -15.53
C ASP A 557 33.32 18.91 -15.80
N GLU A 558 32.06 19.06 -16.24
CA GLU A 558 31.15 17.98 -16.60
C GLU A 558 30.48 18.32 -17.91
N ILE A 559 30.74 17.52 -18.94
CA ILE A 559 30.21 17.72 -20.29
C ILE A 559 29.25 16.57 -20.59
N ASN A 560 27.99 16.90 -20.87
CA ASN A 560 26.91 15.94 -21.07
C ASN A 560 26.63 15.70 -22.55
N PRO A 561 27.07 14.58 -23.13
CA PRO A 561 26.73 14.21 -24.49
C PRO A 561 25.28 13.70 -24.65
N ASN A 562 24.56 13.28 -23.60
CA ASN A 562 23.27 12.61 -23.79
C ASN A 562 22.35 12.61 -22.55
N VAL A 563 21.09 13.02 -22.74
CA VAL A 563 20.01 12.82 -21.78
C VAL A 563 18.85 12.03 -22.42
N THR A 564 18.22 11.16 -21.64
CA THR A 564 16.98 10.48 -22.02
C THR A 564 15.97 10.62 -20.89
N PHE A 565 14.81 11.21 -21.19
CA PHE A 565 13.66 11.24 -20.27
C PHE A 565 12.80 10.00 -20.50
N LEU A 566 12.36 9.36 -19.42
CA LEU A 566 11.56 8.14 -19.43
C LEU A 566 10.24 8.40 -18.71
N ILE A 567 9.12 8.11 -19.37
CA ILE A 567 7.79 8.14 -18.80
C ILE A 567 7.20 6.74 -18.92
N ASN A 568 6.81 6.14 -17.80
CA ASN A 568 6.37 4.74 -17.74
C ASN A 568 7.34 3.79 -18.47
N ASN A 569 8.65 4.01 -18.25
CA ASN A 569 9.77 3.29 -18.89
C ASN A 569 9.89 3.45 -20.42
N VAL A 570 9.16 4.40 -21.03
CA VAL A 570 9.25 4.73 -22.46
C VAL A 570 10.02 6.04 -22.66
N PRO A 571 11.04 6.10 -23.54
CA PRO A 571 11.71 7.34 -23.90
C PRO A 571 10.75 8.39 -24.49
N VAL A 572 10.87 9.63 -24.02
CA VAL A 572 10.08 10.76 -24.50
C VAL A 572 10.97 11.76 -25.22
N SER A 573 10.55 12.20 -26.42
CA SER A 573 11.24 13.24 -27.17
C SER A 573 11.07 14.60 -26.51
N ILE A 574 12.17 15.36 -26.44
CA ILE A 574 12.21 16.75 -25.95
C ILE A 574 12.39 17.75 -27.10
N SER A 575 11.99 17.38 -28.32
CA SER A 575 12.09 18.26 -29.50
C SER A 575 11.04 19.36 -29.57
N SER A 576 9.95 19.24 -28.79
CA SER A 576 8.83 20.19 -28.77
C SER A 576 8.23 20.27 -27.37
N ALA A 577 7.55 21.38 -27.07
CA ALA A 577 6.86 21.53 -25.79
C ALA A 577 5.88 20.39 -25.51
N ILE A 578 5.80 19.97 -24.25
CA ILE A 578 4.87 18.96 -23.77
C ILE A 578 4.00 19.62 -22.70
N SER A 579 2.70 19.69 -22.94
CA SER A 579 1.72 20.15 -21.96
C SER A 579 1.64 19.20 -20.76
N LEU A 580 1.09 19.69 -19.64
CA LEU A 580 0.92 18.89 -18.42
C LEU A 580 0.16 17.59 -18.70
N THR A 581 0.87 16.47 -18.60
CA THR A 581 0.38 15.13 -18.97
C THR A 581 0.53 14.18 -17.78
N PRO A 582 -0.50 13.39 -17.44
CA PRO A 582 -0.41 12.42 -16.34
C PRO A 582 0.51 11.24 -16.68
N CYS A 583 1.17 10.68 -15.68
CA CYS A 583 1.94 9.44 -15.79
C CYS A 583 1.93 8.64 -14.46
N GLU A 584 2.43 7.42 -14.51
CA GLU A 584 2.59 6.57 -13.31
C GLU A 584 4.02 6.67 -12.76
N GLU A 585 5.00 6.72 -13.66
CA GLU A 585 6.43 6.77 -13.35
C GLU A 585 7.15 7.79 -14.23
N GLY A 586 8.15 8.44 -13.65
CA GLY A 586 9.00 9.39 -14.34
C GLY A 586 10.46 9.21 -13.94
N ALA A 587 11.36 9.27 -14.91
CA ALA A 587 12.80 9.24 -14.68
C ALA A 587 13.56 10.01 -15.76
N TYR A 588 14.83 10.32 -15.50
CA TYR A 588 15.77 10.68 -16.55
C TYR A 588 17.12 9.98 -16.34
N ILE A 589 17.79 9.71 -17.45
CA ILE A 589 19.14 9.17 -17.50
C ILE A 589 20.01 10.19 -18.21
N ALA A 590 21.05 10.68 -17.55
CA ALA A 590 22.08 11.53 -18.13
C ALA A 590 23.41 10.74 -18.19
N LYS A 591 24.11 10.87 -19.31
CA LYS A 591 25.45 10.32 -19.50
C LYS A 591 26.37 11.50 -19.78
N SER A 592 27.36 11.70 -18.92
CA SER A 592 28.31 12.81 -18.93
C SER A 592 29.75 12.33 -18.80
N ASP A 593 30.69 13.21 -19.10
CA ASP A 593 32.11 13.02 -18.87
C ASP A 593 32.59 14.06 -17.86
N ILE A 594 33.16 13.60 -16.74
CA ILE A 594 33.85 14.45 -15.78
C ILE A 594 35.30 14.58 -16.24
N ILE A 595 35.71 15.81 -16.50
CA ILE A 595 37.05 16.14 -16.96
C ILE A 595 37.90 16.70 -15.82
N LYS A 596 39.22 16.58 -15.95
CA LYS A 596 40.15 17.34 -15.13
C LYS A 596 40.66 18.51 -15.96
N THR A 597 40.30 19.72 -15.56
CA THR A 597 40.83 20.94 -16.18
C THR A 597 42.21 21.27 -15.61
N ASP A 598 43.24 21.23 -16.45
CA ASP A 598 44.55 21.85 -16.19
C ASP A 598 44.76 23.10 -17.08
N GLU A 599 43.64 23.74 -17.45
CA GLU A 599 43.54 24.89 -18.36
C GLU A 599 44.03 24.65 -19.80
N THR A 600 44.68 23.51 -20.08
CA THR A 600 45.34 23.22 -21.36
C THR A 600 44.79 21.98 -22.05
N THR A 601 44.33 20.99 -21.29
CA THR A 601 43.79 19.72 -21.77
C THR A 601 42.46 19.39 -21.08
N ASN A 602 41.50 18.84 -21.85
CA ASN A 602 40.27 18.29 -21.30
C ASN A 602 40.42 16.77 -21.26
N ILE A 603 41.02 16.25 -20.20
CA ILE A 603 41.19 14.81 -20.01
C ILE A 603 39.96 14.27 -19.29
N VAL A 604 39.25 13.33 -19.92
CA VAL A 604 38.14 12.62 -19.28
C VAL A 604 38.69 11.69 -18.20
N MET A 605 38.31 11.95 -16.95
CA MET A 605 38.73 11.15 -15.80
C MET A 605 37.67 10.13 -15.40
N PHE A 606 36.39 10.47 -15.60
CA PHE A 606 35.27 9.57 -15.37
C PHE A 606 34.21 9.70 -16.47
N ASN A 607 33.70 8.57 -16.96
CA ASN A 607 32.37 8.52 -17.57
C ASN A 607 31.33 8.45 -16.44
N HIS A 608 30.39 9.38 -16.44
CA HIS A 608 29.34 9.50 -15.46
C HIS A 608 27.99 9.06 -16.04
N LEU A 609 27.34 8.12 -15.37
CA LEU A 609 25.95 7.76 -15.60
C LEU A 609 25.14 8.19 -14.39
N LYS A 610 24.16 9.07 -14.61
CA LYS A 610 23.19 9.52 -13.61
C LYS A 610 21.81 9.04 -14.01
N LYS A 611 21.11 8.36 -13.10
CA LYS A 611 19.70 7.99 -13.25
C LYS A 611 18.92 8.54 -12.08
N THR A 612 17.98 9.45 -12.34
CA THR A 612 17.06 9.94 -11.33
C THR A 612 15.67 9.40 -11.58
N THR A 613 15.07 8.76 -10.57
CA THR A 613 13.72 8.18 -10.62
C THR A 613 12.85 8.89 -9.61
N PHE A 614 11.72 9.43 -10.06
CA PHE A 614 10.77 10.16 -9.22
C PHE A 614 9.71 9.20 -8.66
N PHE A 615 9.30 9.41 -7.42
CA PHE A 615 8.25 8.63 -6.75
C PHE A 615 7.70 9.40 -5.56
N GLY A 616 6.45 9.13 -5.15
CA GLY A 616 5.86 9.54 -3.85
C GLY A 616 6.45 10.81 -3.23
N CYS A 617 6.19 11.97 -3.88
CA CYS A 617 6.73 13.30 -3.57
C CYS A 617 8.24 13.37 -3.27
N GLY A 618 9.06 12.66 -4.03
CA GLY A 618 10.51 12.56 -3.87
C GLY A 618 11.21 11.98 -5.10
N TYR A 619 12.49 11.65 -4.95
CA TYR A 619 13.26 10.93 -5.96
C TYR A 619 14.44 10.16 -5.35
N THR A 620 14.94 9.18 -6.11
CA THR A 620 16.26 8.57 -5.94
C THR A 620 17.14 8.97 -7.10
N CYS A 621 18.43 9.18 -6.83
CA CYS A 621 19.44 9.51 -7.81
C CYS A 621 20.59 8.50 -7.68
N TYR A 622 20.67 7.59 -8.64
CA TYR A 622 21.80 6.69 -8.80
C TYR A 622 22.88 7.37 -9.64
N ASN A 623 24.10 7.41 -9.13
CA ASN A 623 25.27 7.94 -9.82
C ASN A 623 26.31 6.83 -9.95
N LYS A 624 26.90 6.72 -11.14
CA LYS A 624 28.00 5.81 -11.43
C LYS A 624 29.10 6.54 -12.18
N LEU A 625 30.27 6.61 -11.57
CA LEU A 625 31.51 7.07 -12.20
C LEU A 625 32.36 5.86 -12.58
N THR A 626 32.83 5.81 -13.83
CA THR A 626 33.72 4.76 -14.32
C THR A 626 34.96 5.40 -14.95
N VAL A 627 36.15 4.97 -14.54
CA VAL A 627 37.40 5.45 -15.15
C VAL A 627 37.52 4.86 -16.57
N PRO A 628 37.62 5.70 -17.61
CA PRO A 628 37.73 5.23 -18.99
C PRO A 628 38.96 4.35 -19.20
N LEU A 629 38.87 3.42 -20.15
CA LEU A 629 40.01 2.56 -20.49
C LEU A 629 41.21 3.33 -21.08
N SER A 630 40.97 4.53 -21.60
CA SER A 630 41.99 5.44 -22.13
C SER A 630 42.86 6.09 -21.05
N VAL A 631 42.47 6.03 -19.77
CA VAL A 631 43.28 6.54 -18.66
C VAL A 631 44.37 5.54 -18.32
N THR A 632 45.58 5.79 -18.80
CA THR A 632 46.75 4.90 -18.60
C THR A 632 47.51 5.19 -17.32
N ASN A 633 47.48 6.43 -16.83
CA ASN A 633 48.16 6.84 -15.61
C ASN A 633 47.18 6.89 -14.44
N PRO A 634 47.50 6.27 -13.29
CA PRO A 634 46.65 6.38 -12.12
C PRO A 634 46.58 7.83 -11.63
N PHE A 635 45.45 8.20 -11.06
CA PHE A 635 45.20 9.49 -10.47
C PHE A 635 44.56 9.33 -9.09
N TYR A 636 44.42 10.44 -8.37
CA TYR A 636 44.00 10.43 -6.99
C TYR A 636 42.80 11.34 -6.78
N VAL A 637 41.83 10.86 -6.02
CA VAL A 637 40.67 11.64 -5.55
C VAL A 637 40.86 11.93 -4.07
N SER A 638 40.75 13.20 -3.69
CA SER A 638 40.88 13.68 -2.31
C SER A 638 39.54 13.88 -1.62
N GLU A 639 38.46 14.17 -2.37
CA GLU A 639 37.12 14.30 -1.83
C GLU A 639 36.07 13.68 -2.76
N ILE A 640 35.05 13.09 -2.17
CA ILE A 640 33.87 12.55 -2.85
C ILE A 640 32.64 13.09 -2.13
N TYR A 641 31.68 13.61 -2.88
CA TYR A 641 30.35 13.96 -2.39
C TYR A 641 29.36 12.95 -2.94
N ALA A 642 28.92 12.02 -2.10
CA ALA A 642 28.02 10.93 -2.47
C ALA A 642 26.55 11.36 -2.55
N GLY A 643 26.21 12.45 -1.88
CA GLY A 643 24.88 13.04 -1.92
C GLY A 643 24.88 14.43 -1.34
N LEU A 644 24.04 15.28 -1.92
CA LEU A 644 23.88 16.66 -1.52
C LEU A 644 22.41 17.02 -1.74
N PHE A 645 21.80 17.65 -0.75
CA PHE A 645 20.43 18.17 -0.87
C PHE A 645 20.32 19.52 -0.18
N CYS A 646 19.76 20.49 -0.89
CA CYS A 646 19.51 21.83 -0.40
C CYS A 646 18.04 21.95 0.02
N VAL A 647 17.69 21.36 1.17
CA VAL A 647 16.30 21.21 1.62
C VAL A 647 15.76 22.57 2.07
N GLY A 648 14.76 23.11 1.37
CA GLY A 648 14.25 24.45 1.67
C GLY A 648 13.72 24.58 3.10
N ILE A 649 13.64 25.81 3.61
CA ILE A 649 13.11 26.13 4.94
C ILE A 649 11.68 25.57 5.19
N PRO A 650 10.74 25.58 4.23
CA PRO A 650 9.39 25.10 4.48
C PRO A 650 9.31 23.69 5.10
N PRO A 651 10.03 22.65 4.62
CA PRO A 651 10.10 21.37 5.33
C PRO A 651 11.13 21.25 6.46
N ALA A 652 11.96 22.28 6.73
CA ALA A 652 13.14 22.17 7.58
C ALA A 652 13.21 23.27 8.65
N ASP A 653 12.42 23.16 9.72
CA ASP A 653 12.56 23.99 10.95
C ASP A 653 13.34 23.24 12.04
N TYR A 654 13.24 21.92 12.01
CA TYR A 654 13.97 20.98 12.85
C TYR A 654 14.66 19.96 11.97
N VAL A 655 15.79 19.47 12.45
CA VAL A 655 16.54 18.39 11.86
C VAL A 655 16.77 17.29 12.89
N TYR A 656 16.66 16.03 12.49
CA TYR A 656 16.89 14.86 13.33
C TYR A 656 17.83 13.87 12.66
N SER A 657 18.88 13.51 13.38
CA SER A 657 19.74 12.35 13.15
C SER A 657 19.74 11.46 14.41
N GLU A 658 20.04 10.17 14.25
CA GLU A 658 20.05 9.24 15.39
C GLU A 658 21.06 9.64 16.48
N SER A 659 22.21 10.20 16.10
CA SER A 659 23.27 10.59 17.04
C SER A 659 23.12 11.99 17.64
N SER A 660 22.47 12.93 16.95
CA SER A 660 22.34 14.31 17.43
C SER A 660 20.96 14.66 17.99
N ASN A 661 19.98 13.75 17.91
CA ASN A 661 18.58 13.99 18.24
C ASN A 661 18.01 15.19 17.45
N PHE A 662 16.90 15.77 17.93
CA PHE A 662 16.26 16.93 17.30
C PHE A 662 17.04 18.22 17.57
N ILE A 663 17.50 18.87 16.51
CA ILE A 663 18.11 20.20 16.55
C ILE A 663 17.16 21.18 15.85
N LYS A 664 16.93 22.32 16.49
CA LYS A 664 16.20 23.43 15.87
C LYS A 664 17.13 24.21 14.94
N LEU A 665 16.66 24.48 13.73
CA LEU A 665 17.35 25.32 12.75
C LEU A 665 16.98 26.78 13.03
N ASN A 666 17.98 27.67 13.03
CA ASN A 666 17.82 29.10 13.27
C ASN A 666 17.79 29.91 11.96
N HIS A 667 18.22 29.31 10.84
CA HIS A 667 18.29 29.92 9.52
C HIS A 667 19.19 31.16 9.47
N THR A 668 20.34 31.07 10.14
CA THR A 668 21.26 32.21 10.35
C THR A 668 22.53 32.18 9.49
N GLY A 669 22.78 31.13 8.70
CA GLY A 669 23.72 31.22 7.57
C GLY A 669 25.12 30.64 7.75
N THR A 670 25.59 30.32 8.96
CA THR A 670 27.04 30.14 9.17
C THR A 670 27.50 28.80 9.73
N ASP A 671 26.62 28.02 10.36
CA ASP A 671 27.08 26.93 11.22
C ASP A 671 26.68 25.54 10.68
N ASN A 672 27.64 24.61 10.77
CA ASN A 672 27.38 23.18 10.68
C ASN A 672 26.71 22.72 11.97
N LEU A 673 25.42 22.40 11.91
CA LEU A 673 24.68 21.95 13.08
C LEU A 673 24.86 20.46 13.34
N ILE A 674 25.00 19.67 12.28
CA ILE A 674 25.26 18.22 12.37
C ILE A 674 26.57 17.92 11.63
N SER A 675 27.44 17.12 12.25
CA SER A 675 28.68 16.63 11.66
C SER A 675 28.99 15.24 12.21
N GLU A 676 28.61 14.20 11.47
CA GLU A 676 28.60 12.81 11.94
C GLU A 676 29.27 11.86 10.95
N THR A 677 30.18 11.01 11.41
CA THR A 677 30.85 10.02 10.54
C THR A 677 30.02 8.74 10.47
N GLY A 678 29.87 8.17 9.27
CA GLY A 678 29.18 6.88 9.05
C GLY A 678 27.65 6.94 9.03
N ASN A 679 27.00 7.92 9.66
CA ASN A 679 25.55 8.09 9.58
C ASN A 679 25.11 8.61 8.22
N LYS A 680 24.11 8.01 7.56
CA LYS A 680 23.65 8.40 6.22
C LYS A 680 22.35 9.18 6.19
N GLU A 681 21.56 9.19 7.26
CA GLU A 681 20.17 9.66 7.22
C GLU A 681 19.95 10.94 8.02
N VAL A 682 19.11 11.81 7.45
CA VAL A 682 18.57 12.99 8.13
C VAL A 682 17.07 13.10 7.86
N ASN A 683 16.34 13.52 8.88
CA ASN A 683 14.94 13.91 8.75
C ASN A 683 14.80 15.39 9.08
N TYR A 684 13.95 16.06 8.31
CA TYR A 684 13.60 17.45 8.48
C TYR A 684 12.12 17.51 8.81
N TYR A 685 11.74 18.45 9.68
CA TYR A 685 10.35 18.68 10.01
C TYR A 685 10.10 20.15 10.30
N ASN A 686 8.94 20.65 9.88
CA ASN A 686 8.45 21.97 10.22
C ASN A 686 7.05 21.87 10.85
N GLN A 687 6.99 22.20 12.14
CA GLN A 687 5.76 22.06 12.92
C GLN A 687 4.66 23.03 12.48
N ALA A 688 5.03 24.21 11.97
CA ALA A 688 4.09 25.28 11.65
C ALA A 688 3.28 24.97 10.39
N ASN A 689 3.90 24.37 9.37
CA ASN A 689 3.23 24.06 8.10
C ASN A 689 3.01 22.56 7.87
N LYS A 690 3.45 21.71 8.82
CA LYS A 690 3.34 20.25 8.79
C LYS A 690 4.03 19.61 7.58
N LEU A 691 5.12 20.22 7.11
CA LEU A 691 5.95 19.64 6.07
C LEU A 691 7.15 18.94 6.69
N ALA A 692 7.59 17.86 6.06
CA ALA A 692 8.80 17.15 6.43
C ALA A 692 9.58 16.74 5.18
N ALA A 693 10.86 16.43 5.37
CA ALA A 693 11.69 15.81 4.36
C ALA A 693 12.58 14.72 4.95
N PHE A 694 12.96 13.75 4.13
CA PHE A 694 13.93 12.71 4.47
C PHE A 694 15.02 12.71 3.42
N ALA A 695 16.28 12.81 3.85
CA ALA A 695 17.46 12.77 2.99
C ALA A 695 18.38 11.62 3.39
N THR A 696 18.89 10.88 2.41
CA THR A 696 19.92 9.86 2.62
C THR A 696 20.83 9.71 1.42
N SER A 697 22.04 9.20 1.65
CA SER A 697 23.02 8.90 0.60
C SER A 697 23.94 7.76 1.04
N ASP A 698 24.11 6.81 0.13
CA ASP A 698 24.83 5.56 0.36
C ASP A 698 25.83 5.30 -0.79
N LEU A 699 27.03 4.84 -0.45
CA LEU A 699 27.95 4.28 -1.43
C LEU A 699 27.55 2.82 -1.68
N LEU A 700 27.15 2.51 -2.90
CA LEU A 700 26.74 1.17 -3.30
C LEU A 700 27.93 0.30 -3.70
N ARG A 701 28.94 0.92 -4.33
CA ARG A 701 30.15 0.22 -4.74
C ARG A 701 31.31 1.17 -4.99
N VAL A 702 32.49 0.88 -4.45
CA VAL A 702 33.73 1.60 -4.75
C VAL A 702 34.84 0.62 -5.06
N VAL A 703 35.27 0.55 -6.33
CA VAL A 703 36.43 -0.26 -6.73
C VAL A 703 37.55 0.68 -7.10
N ALA A 704 38.61 0.71 -6.28
CA ALA A 704 39.76 1.59 -6.47
C ALA A 704 41.05 0.96 -5.94
N GLY A 705 42.16 1.14 -6.65
CA GLY A 705 43.45 0.51 -6.32
C GLY A 705 43.40 -1.02 -6.38
N GLY A 706 42.53 -1.60 -7.21
CA GLY A 706 42.39 -3.05 -7.37
C GLY A 706 41.56 -3.76 -6.29
N SER A 707 40.97 -3.03 -5.34
CA SER A 707 40.13 -3.59 -4.26
C SER A 707 38.77 -2.92 -4.17
N ASP A 708 37.78 -3.65 -3.69
CA ASP A 708 36.51 -3.05 -3.26
C ASP A 708 36.73 -2.34 -1.90
N ARG A 709 36.31 -1.09 -1.80
CA ARG A 709 36.51 -0.20 -0.64
C ARG A 709 35.18 0.34 -0.10
N THR A 710 34.06 -0.22 -0.53
CA THR A 710 32.72 0.31 -0.26
C THR A 710 32.45 0.52 1.22
N ASP A 711 32.55 -0.53 2.03
CA ASP A 711 32.20 -0.46 3.47
C ASP A 711 33.07 0.53 4.24
N ILE A 712 34.38 0.49 3.99
CA ILE A 712 35.35 1.36 4.67
C ILE A 712 35.06 2.83 4.33
N LEU A 713 34.89 3.14 3.05
CA LEU A 713 34.63 4.53 2.64
C LEU A 713 33.27 5.01 3.13
N ASN A 714 32.25 4.17 3.07
CA ASN A 714 30.90 4.53 3.48
C ASN A 714 30.83 4.83 4.99
N GLN A 715 31.54 4.04 5.81
CA GLN A 715 31.70 4.29 7.25
C GLN A 715 32.47 5.59 7.54
N GLN A 716 33.35 6.00 6.63
CA GLN A 716 34.18 7.19 6.80
C GLN A 716 33.58 8.47 6.21
N LEU A 717 32.51 8.37 5.41
CA LEU A 717 31.81 9.56 4.94
C LEU A 717 31.23 10.33 6.13
N LEU A 718 31.44 11.63 6.11
CA LEU A 718 30.84 12.59 7.00
C LEU A 718 29.49 13.05 6.43
N LEU A 719 28.47 12.94 7.26
CA LEU A 719 27.20 13.61 7.08
C LEU A 719 27.29 14.99 7.72
N THR A 720 26.90 16.01 6.97
CA THR A 720 26.88 17.39 7.45
C THR A 720 25.54 18.02 7.13
N VAL A 721 24.97 18.77 8.07
CA VAL A 721 23.81 19.64 7.81
C VAL A 721 24.19 21.07 8.13
N TRP A 722 24.14 21.94 7.12
CA TRP A 722 24.32 23.38 7.27
C TRP A 722 22.97 24.06 7.44
N ASP A 723 22.89 25.03 8.34
CA ASP A 723 21.71 25.86 8.54
C ASP A 723 21.89 27.22 7.87
N ARG A 724 21.38 27.34 6.65
CA ARG A 724 21.47 28.56 5.86
C ARG A 724 20.17 29.35 5.96
N ASP A 725 20.26 30.62 5.57
CA ASP A 725 19.14 31.57 5.52
C ASP A 725 18.05 31.20 4.52
N THR A 726 18.35 30.29 3.59
CA THR A 726 17.49 29.91 2.46
C THR A 726 17.12 28.42 2.47
N ASP A 727 17.91 27.58 3.13
CA ASP A 727 17.73 26.14 3.19
C ASP A 727 18.57 25.47 4.31
N ALA A 728 18.31 24.19 4.53
CA ALA A 728 19.12 23.28 5.33
C ALA A 728 19.87 22.32 4.41
N LYS A 729 21.18 22.54 4.24
CA LYS A 729 21.98 21.82 3.25
C LYS A 729 22.57 20.53 3.82
N TYR A 730 22.06 19.39 3.36
CA TYR A 730 22.61 18.06 3.57
C TYR A 730 23.84 17.82 2.69
N TYR A 731 24.89 17.25 3.27
CA TYR A 731 26.02 16.67 2.57
C TYR A 731 26.31 15.27 3.09
N ARG A 732 26.75 14.39 2.19
CA ARG A 732 27.41 13.12 2.50
C ARG A 732 28.76 13.12 1.78
N ARG A 733 29.84 13.45 2.50
CA ARG A 733 31.16 13.70 1.88
C ARG A 733 32.32 13.06 2.62
N GLN A 734 33.41 12.82 1.92
CA GLN A 734 34.69 12.48 2.53
C GLN A 734 35.41 13.76 2.99
N ILE A 735 35.89 13.83 4.25
CA ILE A 735 36.75 14.93 4.73
C ILE A 735 38.12 14.41 5.14
N GLY A 736 39.18 15.04 4.63
CA GLY A 736 40.48 15.10 5.29
C GLY A 736 41.39 13.88 5.13
N SER A 737 42.66 14.09 5.47
CA SER A 737 43.85 13.28 5.15
C SER A 737 43.93 11.88 5.78
N THR A 738 42.96 11.47 6.59
CA THR A 738 42.99 10.20 7.33
C THR A 738 42.83 8.97 6.43
N ILE A 739 42.40 9.18 5.19
CA ILE A 739 42.38 8.16 4.14
C ILE A 739 43.35 8.64 3.08
N ALA A 740 44.47 7.95 2.96
CA ALA A 740 45.41 8.14 1.85
C ALA A 740 44.60 8.24 0.55
N THR A 741 44.87 9.30 -0.21
CA THR A 741 44.30 9.59 -1.52
C THR A 741 43.97 8.32 -2.29
N ILE A 742 42.71 8.18 -2.71
CA ILE A 742 42.22 6.93 -3.30
C ILE A 742 42.78 6.83 -4.72
N PRO A 743 43.60 5.80 -5.05
CA PRO A 743 44.14 5.65 -6.39
C PRO A 743 43.07 5.10 -7.33
N PHE A 744 42.79 5.83 -8.39
CA PHE A 744 41.92 5.45 -9.50
C PHE A 744 42.75 5.18 -10.74
N SER A 745 42.38 4.12 -11.45
CA SER A 745 42.99 3.65 -12.69
C SER A 745 41.91 3.06 -13.60
N SER A 746 42.24 2.80 -14.86
CA SER A 746 41.36 2.18 -15.84
C SER A 746 40.48 1.07 -15.27
N GLY A 747 39.16 1.16 -15.48
CA GLY A 747 38.17 0.17 -15.02
C GLY A 747 37.75 0.28 -13.55
N ASN A 748 38.40 1.15 -12.75
CA ASN A 748 37.90 1.52 -11.42
C ASN A 748 36.57 2.27 -11.54
N ARG A 749 35.75 2.19 -10.48
CA ARG A 749 34.42 2.80 -10.48
C ARG A 749 33.91 3.16 -9.10
N ILE A 750 32.98 4.09 -9.09
CA ILE A 750 32.22 4.49 -7.91
C ILE A 750 30.74 4.49 -8.25
N GLU A 751 29.92 3.91 -7.38
CA GLU A 751 28.47 3.84 -7.49
C GLU A 751 27.87 4.32 -6.17
N ALA A 752 26.91 5.23 -6.25
CA ALA A 752 26.21 5.77 -5.10
C ALA A 752 24.74 6.00 -5.42
N GLU A 753 23.92 5.94 -4.38
CA GLU A 753 22.53 6.31 -4.46
C GLU A 753 22.23 7.37 -3.41
N SER A 754 21.55 8.43 -3.81
CA SER A 754 20.99 9.42 -2.91
C SER A 754 19.49 9.45 -3.05
N ARG A 755 18.78 9.77 -1.96
CA ARG A 755 17.33 9.81 -1.94
C ARG A 755 16.86 11.00 -1.13
N ILE A 756 15.85 11.68 -1.67
CA ILE A 756 15.07 12.69 -0.96
C ILE A 756 13.58 12.36 -1.10
N ALA A 757 12.82 12.50 -0.01
CA ALA A 757 11.37 12.42 -0.03
C ALA A 757 10.77 13.53 0.83
N PHE A 758 9.65 14.10 0.39
CA PHE A 758 8.89 15.07 1.16
C PHE A 758 7.65 14.42 1.76
N TYR A 759 7.10 15.02 2.80
CA TYR A 759 5.87 14.55 3.43
C TYR A 759 5.03 15.74 3.90
N LYS A 760 3.73 15.51 3.99
CA LYS A 760 2.76 16.41 4.59
C LYS A 760 2.05 15.64 5.71
N ILE A 761 2.24 16.08 6.95
CA ILE A 761 1.85 15.38 8.19
C ILE A 761 0.48 15.85 8.67
#